data_AF-A0AAW2KJE7-F1
#
_entry.id   AF-A0AAW2KJE7-F1
#
_cell.length_a   1.000
_cell.length_b   1.000
_cell.length_c   1.000
_cell.angle_alpha   90.00
_cell.angle_beta   90.00
_cell.angle_gamma   90.00
#
_symmetry.space_group_name_H-M   'P 1'
#
loop_
_entity.id
_entity.type
_entity.pdbx_description
1 polymer ?
#
loop_
_entity_poly.entity_id
_entity_poly.type
_entity_poly.pdbx_seq_one_letter_code
_entity_poly.pdbx_strand_id
1 'polypeptide(L)'
;MEIPEVKDYKPRKSLGDEVIEQEVYGIDPYTHNLLLDSMPEESDWSLVDKHIFIEEVLLRTLNKQVRNFTGSGNTPMMYPLKPVFEEILENAEKNNDRRTMRLCQFILKAIDSRPEDNYVAYRKGLGVVCNKEGGFSEDDFVVEFLGEVYPTWKWFEKQDGIRALQKNNNDPAPEFYNIYLERPKLRKSQHPWLNGTTLPYQGEVLRTQGDADGYDLVVVDAMHKANYASRICHSCRPNCEAKVTAVDGQYQIGIYSVRPISYGEEITFDYNSVTEVCRGSYLNLTGEGAFQKVLKEHHGLLDRHCLLEACELNSVSEEDYIELGKAGLGSCLLGGLPDWLIAYTARLVRFINFERTKLPNEILRHNIEEKKRYFAEIHMEVEQSDAEIQAEGVYNQRLQNLALTIDKVRYVMRCVFGDPKKAPPPLQRLSPEEAVSYLWKGRGVIGGGTYPVHGSSYGGCHFERPQGQVHAHDPSGYDDTEMSYGNLYCGVHEYCKTYNETYCLGQLMFWHNQNAEPDATLAKASRGCLSLPDVGSFYAKVQKSRQRVYGPRTVKFMLARMVSSACTLLFCCCVFGMTGEAAQRPWPKDRIWSFKSSMKVVGSPMLDAVLHKATSTKNGTLVKHRPPIYQAMWDS
;
A
#
# COMPACT_ATOMS: atom_id res chain seq x y z
N MET A 1 -9.11 10.24 -9.92
CA MET A 1 -8.24 9.87 -11.05
C MET A 1 -8.99 10.17 -12.33
N GLU A 2 -8.49 11.15 -13.07
CA GLU A 2 -9.04 11.64 -14.31
C GLU A 2 -8.54 10.79 -15.50
N ILE A 3 -9.22 10.92 -16.63
CA ILE A 3 -8.96 10.25 -17.91
C ILE A 3 -7.52 10.54 -18.34
N PRO A 4 -6.76 9.60 -18.96
CA PRO A 4 -5.46 9.95 -19.50
C PRO A 4 -5.69 10.93 -20.64
N GLU A 5 -5.22 12.15 -20.47
CA GLU A 5 -5.24 13.11 -21.56
C GLU A 5 -4.37 12.54 -22.69
N VAL A 6 -4.97 12.39 -23.87
CA VAL A 6 -4.21 12.14 -25.08
C VAL A 6 -3.55 13.47 -25.44
N LYS A 7 -2.23 13.51 -25.39
CA LYS A 7 -1.43 14.70 -25.66
C LYS A 7 -0.52 14.40 -26.85
N ASP A 8 -0.27 15.43 -27.67
CA ASP A 8 0.78 15.36 -28.67
C ASP A 8 2.14 15.32 -27.98
N TYR A 9 3.12 14.65 -28.61
CA TYR A 9 4.49 14.66 -28.13
C TYR A 9 5.01 16.10 -28.03
N LYS A 10 5.52 16.45 -26.85
CA LYS A 10 6.27 17.69 -26.61
C LYS A 10 7.67 17.32 -26.11
N PRO A 11 8.73 17.99 -26.58
CA PRO A 11 10.05 17.80 -26.01
C PRO A 11 10.06 18.30 -24.56
N ARG A 12 10.79 17.60 -23.68
CA ARG A 12 11.03 18.03 -22.31
C ARG A 12 11.85 19.32 -22.27
N LYS A 13 11.74 20.06 -21.18
CA LYS A 13 12.52 21.28 -20.95
C LYS A 13 14.03 20.98 -20.95
N SER A 14 14.81 21.84 -21.57
CA SER A 14 16.25 21.61 -21.73
C SER A 14 17.04 21.86 -20.43
N LEU A 15 17.74 20.85 -19.93
CA LEU A 15 18.61 20.98 -18.75
C LEU A 15 19.83 21.86 -19.08
N GLY A 16 20.10 22.84 -18.23
CA GLY A 16 21.14 23.87 -18.43
C GLY A 16 20.66 25.13 -19.14
N ASP A 17 19.49 25.09 -19.79
CA ASP A 17 18.90 26.22 -20.52
C ASP A 17 17.56 26.64 -19.89
N GLU A 18 16.52 25.80 -20.03
CA GLU A 18 15.19 26.09 -19.47
C GLU A 18 15.04 25.69 -18.00
N VAL A 19 15.78 24.68 -17.55
CA VAL A 19 15.81 24.20 -16.15
C VAL A 19 17.24 23.94 -15.70
N ILE A 20 17.51 24.04 -14.39
CA ILE A 20 18.80 23.71 -13.79
C ILE A 20 18.61 22.80 -12.58
N GLU A 21 19.61 21.94 -12.33
CA GLU A 21 19.73 21.19 -11.08
C GLU A 21 20.62 21.99 -10.11
N GLN A 22 20.15 22.17 -8.88
CA GLN A 22 20.91 22.86 -7.84
C GLN A 22 20.50 22.40 -6.44
N GLU A 23 21.31 22.72 -5.44
CA GLU A 23 20.89 22.57 -4.04
C GLU A 23 19.66 23.44 -3.76
N VAL A 24 18.69 22.87 -3.06
CA VAL A 24 17.47 23.55 -2.62
C VAL A 24 17.20 23.30 -1.15
N TYR A 25 16.52 24.25 -0.52
CA TYR A 25 16.14 24.22 0.89
C TYR A 25 14.62 24.32 1.03
N GLY A 26 14.11 23.71 2.09
CA GLY A 26 12.71 23.75 2.48
C GLY A 26 12.51 24.41 3.85
N ILE A 27 11.30 24.90 4.09
CA ILE A 27 10.85 25.33 5.42
C ILE A 27 10.06 24.18 6.03
N ASP A 28 10.44 23.76 7.24
CA ASP A 28 9.71 22.73 7.97
C ASP A 28 8.43 23.31 8.63
N PRO A 29 7.49 22.48 9.12
CA PRO A 29 6.26 22.98 9.72
C PRO A 29 6.47 23.88 10.94
N TYR A 30 7.54 23.65 11.72
CA TYR A 30 7.86 24.46 12.89
C TYR A 30 8.30 25.87 12.47
N THR A 31 9.32 25.99 11.62
CA THR A 31 9.80 27.30 11.14
C THR A 31 8.71 28.00 10.33
N HIS A 32 7.88 27.29 9.57
CA HIS A 32 6.75 27.89 8.88
C HIS A 32 5.76 28.57 9.85
N ASN A 33 5.38 27.89 10.94
CA ASN A 33 4.49 28.47 11.96
C ASN A 33 5.16 29.64 12.71
N LEU A 34 6.45 29.52 13.01
CA LEU A 34 7.24 30.58 13.62
C LEU A 34 7.30 31.84 12.74
N LEU A 35 7.45 31.67 11.43
CA LEU A 35 7.39 32.76 10.46
C LEU A 35 6.01 33.43 10.49
N LEU A 36 4.92 32.66 10.47
CA LEU A 36 3.56 33.21 10.53
C LEU A 36 3.30 34.02 11.82
N ASP A 37 3.77 33.53 12.97
CA ASP A 37 3.69 34.23 14.27
C ASP A 37 4.51 35.53 14.30
N SER A 38 5.58 35.60 13.50
CA SER A 38 6.46 36.78 13.41
C SER A 38 5.96 37.83 12.43
N MET A 39 4.96 37.52 11.61
CA MET A 39 4.36 38.43 10.64
C MET A 39 3.28 39.29 11.29
N PRO A 40 3.13 40.58 10.90
CA PRO A 40 2.16 41.49 11.51
C PRO A 40 0.72 40.97 11.36
N GLU A 41 -0.11 41.22 12.37
CA GLU A 41 -1.55 40.85 12.41
C GLU A 41 -2.48 41.85 11.70
N GLU A 42 -1.93 42.94 11.13
CA GLU A 42 -2.69 44.03 10.53
C GLU A 42 -3.45 43.63 9.24
N SER A 43 -4.53 44.36 8.91
CA SER A 43 -5.48 44.07 7.80
C SER A 43 -4.85 43.92 6.41
N ASP A 44 -3.62 44.42 6.23
CA ASP A 44 -2.94 44.50 4.95
C ASP A 44 -2.33 43.17 4.50
N TRP A 45 -2.32 42.13 5.35
CA TRP A 45 -1.81 40.79 5.02
C TRP A 45 -2.81 39.71 5.41
N SER A 46 -3.48 39.13 4.41
CA SER A 46 -4.28 37.94 4.64
C SER A 46 -3.38 36.73 4.94
N LEU A 47 -3.93 35.70 5.59
CA LEU A 47 -3.20 34.45 5.82
C LEU A 47 -2.69 33.86 4.49
N VAL A 48 -3.47 33.98 3.41
CA VAL A 48 -3.10 33.54 2.06
C VAL A 48 -1.88 34.29 1.55
N ASP A 49 -1.83 35.63 1.72
CA ASP A 49 -0.68 36.44 1.32
C ASP A 49 0.58 36.05 2.09
N LYS A 50 0.45 35.75 3.39
CA LYS A 50 1.58 35.30 4.23
C LYS A 50 2.17 33.98 3.72
N HIS A 51 1.32 33.02 3.35
CA HIS A 51 1.80 31.76 2.75
C HIS A 51 2.44 31.98 1.38
N ILE A 52 1.83 32.81 0.52
CA ILE A 52 2.39 33.14 -0.81
C ILE A 52 3.77 33.77 -0.65
N PHE A 53 3.95 34.66 0.33
CA PHE A 53 5.25 35.26 0.60
C PHE A 53 6.32 34.22 0.97
N ILE A 54 6.00 33.25 1.85
CA ILE A 54 6.94 32.19 2.24
C ILE A 54 7.32 31.33 1.02
N GLU A 55 6.34 30.91 0.24
CA GLU A 55 6.53 29.97 -0.87
C GLU A 55 7.16 30.62 -2.11
N GLU A 56 6.75 31.83 -2.47
CA GLU A 56 7.11 32.44 -3.76
C GLU A 56 8.23 33.49 -3.65
N VAL A 57 8.38 34.14 -2.48
CA VAL A 57 9.38 35.19 -2.27
C VAL A 57 10.55 34.67 -1.44
N LEU A 58 10.28 34.12 -0.26
CA LEU A 58 11.32 33.65 0.65
C LEU A 58 12.07 32.45 0.07
N LEU A 59 11.37 31.36 -0.27
CA LEU A 59 12.01 30.15 -0.84
C LEU A 59 12.72 30.43 -2.16
N ARG A 60 12.15 31.28 -3.02
CA ARG A 60 12.78 31.68 -4.29
C ARG A 60 14.09 32.44 -4.05
N THR A 61 14.11 33.36 -3.09
CA THR A 61 15.33 34.14 -2.77
C THR A 61 16.37 33.25 -2.09
N LEU A 62 15.94 32.42 -1.14
CA LEU A 62 16.79 31.43 -0.48
C LEU A 62 17.45 30.49 -1.49
N ASN A 63 16.66 29.86 -2.37
CA ASN A 63 17.16 28.93 -3.37
C ASN A 63 18.11 29.61 -4.37
N LYS A 64 17.95 30.92 -4.64
CA LYS A 64 18.94 31.68 -5.43
C LYS A 64 20.27 31.87 -4.68
N GLN A 65 20.25 32.22 -3.40
CA GLN A 65 21.46 32.40 -2.58
C GLN A 65 22.26 31.10 -2.45
N VAL A 66 21.57 30.00 -2.16
CA VAL A 66 22.19 28.69 -1.88
C VAL A 66 22.69 27.97 -3.13
N ARG A 67 22.41 28.48 -4.35
CA ARG A 67 22.88 27.91 -5.62
C ARG A 67 24.39 27.67 -5.62
N ASN A 68 25.16 28.56 -4.98
CA ASN A 68 26.62 28.47 -4.89
C ASN A 68 27.13 27.22 -4.13
N PHE A 69 26.29 26.57 -3.32
CA PHE A 69 26.65 25.31 -2.67
C PHE A 69 26.59 24.11 -3.61
N THR A 70 25.93 24.22 -4.76
CA THR A 70 25.79 23.13 -5.73
C THR A 70 27.16 22.64 -6.21
N GLY A 71 27.45 21.35 -5.98
CA GLY A 71 28.73 20.74 -6.35
C GLY A 71 29.91 21.12 -5.46
N SER A 72 29.70 21.91 -4.40
CA SER A 72 30.78 22.32 -3.48
C SER A 72 31.23 21.22 -2.51
N GLY A 73 30.40 20.20 -2.28
CA GLY A 73 30.60 19.17 -1.26
C GLY A 73 30.42 19.64 0.19
N ASN A 74 30.24 20.94 0.42
CA ASN A 74 30.18 21.57 1.74
C ASN A 74 28.80 22.20 2.05
N THR A 75 27.73 21.67 1.46
CA THR A 75 26.37 22.21 1.65
C THR A 75 25.88 21.97 3.08
N PRO A 76 25.58 23.01 3.87
CA PRO A 76 25.15 22.86 5.26
C PRO A 76 23.74 22.26 5.37
N MET A 77 23.48 21.44 6.39
CA MET A 77 22.13 20.88 6.59
C MET A 77 21.08 21.95 6.95
N MET A 78 21.50 23.00 7.66
CA MET A 78 20.66 24.11 8.08
C MET A 78 21.19 25.41 7.48
N TYR A 79 20.29 26.28 7.00
CA TYR A 79 20.63 27.60 6.49
C TYR A 79 19.87 28.70 7.26
N PRO A 80 20.55 29.67 7.89
CA PRO A 80 19.90 30.77 8.59
C PRO A 80 19.06 31.64 7.65
N LEU A 81 17.84 31.99 8.05
CA LEU A 81 16.94 32.79 7.20
C LEU A 81 17.23 34.30 7.24
N LYS A 82 17.94 34.79 8.26
CA LYS A 82 18.22 36.22 8.43
C LYS A 82 18.86 36.89 7.19
N PRO A 83 19.94 36.34 6.58
CA PRO A 83 20.53 36.91 5.37
C PRO A 83 19.58 36.92 4.16
N VAL A 84 18.61 36.00 4.12
CA VAL A 84 17.59 35.97 3.06
C VAL A 84 16.62 37.13 3.22
N PHE A 85 16.16 37.38 4.46
CA PHE A 85 15.28 38.51 4.75
C PHE A 85 15.95 39.86 4.53
N GLU A 86 17.25 39.98 4.82
CA GLU A 86 18.03 41.19 4.53
C GLU A 86 18.09 41.48 3.02
N GLU A 87 18.31 40.46 2.18
CA GLU A 87 18.28 40.63 0.71
C GLU A 87 16.87 40.99 0.20
N ILE A 88 15.82 40.32 0.71
CA ILE A 88 14.44 40.63 0.32
C ILE A 88 14.11 42.09 0.68
N LEU A 89 14.55 42.56 1.86
CA LEU A 89 14.36 43.95 2.28
C LEU A 89 15.08 44.92 1.34
N GLU A 90 16.36 44.66 0.99
CA GLU A 90 17.12 45.49 0.06
C GLU A 90 16.45 45.56 -1.32
N ASN A 91 15.96 44.44 -1.83
CA ASN A 91 15.23 44.38 -3.11
C ASN A 91 13.88 45.12 -3.03
N ALA A 92 13.16 45.01 -1.91
CA ALA A 92 11.92 45.73 -1.69
C ALA A 92 12.15 47.24 -1.59
N GLU A 93 13.24 47.69 -0.98
CA GLU A 93 13.66 49.10 -0.93
C GLU A 93 13.96 49.65 -2.33
N LYS A 94 14.72 48.90 -3.15
CA LYS A 94 15.02 49.28 -4.55
C LYS A 94 13.75 49.42 -5.39
N ASN A 95 12.76 48.55 -5.17
CA ASN A 95 11.50 48.54 -5.91
C ASN A 95 10.40 49.41 -5.28
N ASN A 96 10.68 50.07 -4.15
CA ASN A 96 9.73 50.86 -3.36
C ASN A 96 8.46 50.05 -2.94
N ASP A 97 8.63 48.74 -2.68
CA ASP A 97 7.56 47.86 -2.19
C ASP A 97 7.40 47.99 -0.67
N ARG A 98 6.63 48.99 -0.27
CA ARG A 98 6.37 49.31 1.14
C ARG A 98 5.73 48.15 1.91
N ARG A 99 4.96 47.29 1.23
CA ARG A 99 4.25 46.17 1.86
C ARG A 99 5.26 45.11 2.31
N THR A 100 6.15 44.70 1.41
CA THR A 100 7.20 43.72 1.68
C THR A 100 8.28 44.27 2.60
N MET A 101 8.68 45.55 2.44
CA MET A 101 9.64 46.20 3.35
C MET A 101 9.20 46.11 4.81
N ARG A 102 7.93 46.45 5.07
CA ARG A 102 7.37 46.42 6.44
C ARG A 102 7.37 45.00 7.00
N LEU A 103 6.97 44.01 6.20
CA LEU A 103 6.97 42.60 6.59
C LEU A 103 8.37 42.12 6.99
N CYS A 104 9.39 42.36 6.15
CA CYS A 104 10.76 41.96 6.40
C CYS A 104 11.33 42.64 7.67
N GLN A 105 11.03 43.92 7.90
CA GLN A 105 11.44 44.62 9.11
C GLN A 105 10.85 44.00 10.39
N PHE A 106 9.58 43.58 10.36
CA PHE A 106 8.96 42.87 11.49
C PHE A 106 9.64 41.53 11.77
N ILE A 107 9.88 40.73 10.72
CA ILE A 107 10.52 39.42 10.86
C ILE A 107 11.96 39.56 11.34
N LEU A 108 12.75 40.47 10.78
CA LEU A 108 14.13 40.73 11.21
C LEU A 108 14.19 41.15 12.68
N LYS A 109 13.26 42.03 13.11
CA LYS A 109 13.13 42.41 14.52
C LYS A 109 12.74 41.22 15.40
N ALA A 110 11.85 40.35 14.93
CA ALA A 110 11.46 39.14 15.65
C ALA A 110 12.66 38.20 15.84
N ILE A 111 13.42 37.93 14.77
CA ILE A 111 14.67 37.14 14.79
C ILE A 111 15.63 37.70 15.84
N ASP A 112 15.87 39.03 15.85
CA ASP A 112 16.79 39.65 16.80
C ASP A 112 16.28 39.64 18.25
N SER A 113 14.95 39.67 18.45
CA SER A 113 14.33 39.68 19.78
C SER A 113 14.16 38.29 20.39
N ARG A 114 14.25 37.22 19.59
CA ARG A 114 14.00 35.83 20.00
C ARG A 114 15.19 34.92 19.63
N PRO A 115 16.34 35.04 20.33
CA PRO A 115 17.56 34.30 19.98
C PRO A 115 17.46 32.78 20.21
N GLU A 116 16.48 32.32 20.98
CA GLU A 116 16.23 30.89 21.25
C GLU A 116 15.40 30.22 20.13
N ASP A 117 14.76 31.01 19.26
CA ASP A 117 13.92 30.50 18.17
C ASP A 117 14.77 30.25 16.91
N ASN A 118 14.65 29.05 16.33
CA ASN A 118 15.45 28.65 15.17
C ASN A 118 14.78 29.04 13.84
N TYR A 119 15.09 30.25 13.34
CA TYR A 119 14.71 30.69 11.99
C TYR A 119 15.68 30.14 10.94
N VAL A 120 15.56 28.84 10.64
CA VAL A 120 16.42 28.12 9.70
C VAL A 120 15.61 27.38 8.64
N ALA A 121 16.16 27.27 7.44
CA ALA A 121 15.68 26.33 6.43
C ALA A 121 16.51 25.05 6.46
N TYR A 122 15.93 23.93 6.04
CA TYR A 122 16.59 22.63 6.00
C TYR A 122 16.89 22.21 4.56
N ARG A 123 18.06 21.59 4.37
CA ARG A 123 18.49 21.09 3.08
C ARG A 123 17.58 19.96 2.62
N LYS A 124 17.02 20.09 1.41
CA LYS A 124 16.27 19.01 0.72
C LYS A 124 17.18 18.16 -0.17
N GLY A 125 18.34 18.68 -0.54
CA GLY A 125 19.27 18.06 -1.48
C GLY A 125 19.23 18.75 -2.84
N LEU A 126 19.51 18.00 -3.91
CA LEU A 126 19.41 18.51 -5.28
C LEU A 126 17.94 18.59 -5.71
N GLY A 127 17.52 19.79 -6.11
CA GLY A 127 16.23 20.10 -6.70
C GLY A 127 16.34 20.59 -8.13
N VAL A 128 15.19 20.79 -8.78
CA VAL A 128 15.10 21.37 -10.14
C VAL A 128 14.49 22.77 -10.06
N VAL A 129 15.11 23.74 -10.72
CA VAL A 129 14.70 25.14 -10.71
C VAL A 129 14.47 25.64 -12.13
N CYS A 130 13.45 26.47 -12.33
CA CYS A 130 13.18 27.14 -13.60
C CYS A 130 14.29 28.14 -13.94
N ASN A 131 14.96 27.95 -15.07
CA ASN A 131 16.06 28.82 -15.54
C ASN A 131 15.67 29.67 -16.77
N LYS A 132 14.43 29.52 -17.26
CA LYS A 132 13.89 30.34 -18.34
C LYS A 132 13.43 31.71 -17.82
N GLU A 133 13.98 32.80 -18.35
CA GLU A 133 13.65 34.17 -17.91
C GLU A 133 12.15 34.50 -17.99
N GLY A 134 11.45 34.01 -19.02
CA GLY A 134 10.01 34.17 -19.19
C GLY A 134 9.14 33.18 -18.39
N GLY A 135 9.75 32.28 -17.63
CA GLY A 135 9.05 31.25 -16.88
C GLY A 135 8.33 30.19 -17.73
N PHE A 136 7.49 29.40 -17.08
CA PHE A 136 6.57 28.44 -17.70
C PHE A 136 5.12 28.89 -17.50
N SER A 137 4.27 28.58 -18.49
CA SER A 137 2.82 28.83 -18.42
C SER A 137 2.12 27.71 -17.65
N GLU A 138 0.82 27.84 -17.40
CA GLU A 138 -0.03 26.75 -16.90
C GLU A 138 -0.24 25.64 -17.97
N ASP A 139 -0.32 24.37 -17.55
CA ASP A 139 -0.36 23.16 -18.40
C ASP A 139 0.84 23.00 -19.35
N ASP A 140 1.96 23.65 -19.06
CA ASP A 140 3.22 23.43 -19.77
C ASP A 140 3.80 22.06 -19.40
N PHE A 141 4.18 21.28 -20.43
CA PHE A 141 4.92 20.04 -20.24
C PHE A 141 6.34 20.35 -19.78
N VAL A 142 6.71 19.85 -18.60
CA VAL A 142 8.05 20.05 -18.02
C VAL A 142 8.97 18.91 -18.41
N VAL A 143 8.58 17.68 -18.07
CA VAL A 143 9.40 16.47 -18.27
C VAL A 143 8.56 15.21 -18.09
N GLU A 144 8.91 14.13 -18.77
CA GLU A 144 8.41 12.79 -18.47
C GLU A 144 9.23 12.15 -17.33
N PHE A 145 8.57 11.47 -16.39
CA PHE A 145 9.27 10.75 -15.32
C PHE A 145 9.81 9.42 -15.85
N LEU A 146 11.13 9.35 -16.08
CA LEU A 146 11.80 8.16 -16.58
C LEU A 146 12.41 7.33 -15.47
N GLY A 147 12.23 6.01 -15.58
CA GLY A 147 12.76 5.02 -14.66
C GLY A 147 12.80 3.62 -15.28
N GLU A 148 13.38 2.68 -14.55
CA GLU A 148 13.24 1.26 -14.84
C GLU A 148 11.81 0.81 -14.53
N VAL A 149 11.15 0.16 -15.49
CA VAL A 149 9.78 -0.32 -15.31
C VAL A 149 9.79 -1.75 -14.79
N TYR A 150 9.14 -1.97 -13.66
CA TYR A 150 9.00 -3.27 -13.01
C TYR A 150 7.54 -3.72 -12.99
N PRO A 151 7.25 -5.00 -13.31
CA PRO A 151 5.98 -5.59 -12.89
C PRO A 151 5.94 -5.60 -11.36
N THR A 152 4.74 -5.55 -10.79
CA THR A 152 4.59 -5.23 -9.37
C THR A 152 5.19 -6.33 -8.49
N TRP A 153 5.02 -7.61 -8.83
CA TRP A 153 5.67 -8.71 -8.10
C TRP A 153 7.19 -8.56 -7.99
N LYS A 154 7.88 -8.17 -9.08
CA LYS A 154 9.34 -8.00 -9.12
C LYS A 154 9.79 -6.79 -8.33
N TRP A 155 9.00 -5.72 -8.34
CA TRP A 155 9.24 -4.55 -7.48
C TRP A 155 9.23 -4.92 -6.00
N PHE A 156 8.22 -5.68 -5.55
CA PHE A 156 8.14 -6.10 -4.15
C PHE A 156 9.27 -7.08 -3.77
N GLU A 157 9.72 -7.95 -4.67
CA GLU A 157 10.93 -8.76 -4.45
C GLU A 157 12.17 -7.88 -4.28
N LYS A 158 12.37 -6.88 -5.15
CA LYS A 158 13.47 -5.91 -5.03
C LYS A 158 13.44 -5.20 -3.68
N GLN A 159 12.28 -4.74 -3.24
CA GLN A 159 12.12 -4.10 -1.93
C GLN A 159 12.46 -5.05 -0.77
N ASP A 160 12.00 -6.30 -0.84
CA ASP A 160 12.31 -7.31 0.19
C ASP A 160 13.80 -7.66 0.24
N GLY A 161 14.45 -7.75 -0.93
CA GLY A 161 15.89 -7.95 -1.03
C GLY A 161 16.70 -6.81 -0.44
N ILE A 162 16.32 -5.56 -0.77
CA ILE A 162 16.96 -4.37 -0.20
C ILE A 162 16.78 -4.34 1.33
N ARG A 163 15.57 -4.58 1.84
CA ARG A 163 15.31 -4.66 3.29
C ARG A 163 16.10 -5.78 3.97
N ALA A 164 16.31 -6.90 3.29
CA ALA A 164 17.09 -8.02 3.83
C ALA A 164 18.58 -7.66 3.94
N LEU A 165 19.13 -6.97 2.93
CA LEU A 165 20.51 -6.46 2.96
C LEU A 165 20.70 -5.43 4.08
N GLN A 166 19.70 -4.58 4.33
CA GLN A 166 19.75 -3.57 5.39
C GLN A 166 19.65 -4.12 6.81
N LYS A 167 18.95 -5.24 7.03
CA LYS A 167 18.97 -5.88 8.36
C LYS A 167 20.37 -6.26 8.81
N ASN A 168 21.31 -6.41 7.86
CA ASN A 168 22.68 -6.79 8.11
C ASN A 168 23.67 -5.61 8.04
N ASN A 169 23.19 -4.38 7.81
CA ASN A 169 24.04 -3.22 7.57
C ASN A 169 23.52 -1.97 8.33
N ASN A 170 24.43 -1.11 8.79
CA ASN A 170 24.09 0.15 9.46
C ASN A 170 23.84 1.30 8.46
N ASP A 171 23.89 1.02 7.16
CA ASP A 171 23.66 2.00 6.11
C ASP A 171 22.22 2.55 6.16
N PRO A 172 22.03 3.84 5.78
CA PRO A 172 20.72 4.47 5.77
C PRO A 172 19.70 3.71 4.91
N ALA A 173 18.42 3.90 5.25
CA ALA A 173 17.30 3.38 4.46
C ALA A 173 17.45 3.81 2.98
N PRO A 174 17.08 2.96 2.01
CA PRO A 174 17.26 3.29 0.60
C PRO A 174 16.20 4.33 0.25
N GLU A 175 16.62 5.42 -0.37
CA GLU A 175 15.67 6.36 -0.94
C GLU A 175 15.04 5.71 -2.17
N PHE A 176 13.75 5.41 -2.10
CA PHE A 176 13.01 4.86 -3.23
C PHE A 176 12.45 6.01 -4.07
N TYR A 177 12.94 6.12 -5.30
CA TYR A 177 12.46 7.10 -6.29
C TYR A 177 11.44 6.46 -7.22
N ASN A 178 10.37 5.90 -6.66
CA ASN A 178 9.40 5.11 -7.41
C ASN A 178 8.03 5.78 -7.55
N ILE A 179 7.40 5.62 -8.71
CA ILE A 179 6.03 6.06 -8.98
C ILE A 179 5.25 4.89 -9.59
N TYR A 180 4.00 4.71 -9.17
CA TYR A 180 3.08 3.78 -9.82
C TYR A 180 2.56 4.37 -11.14
N LEU A 181 2.84 3.71 -12.25
CA LEU A 181 2.21 4.00 -13.53
C LEU A 181 0.91 3.18 -13.60
N GLU A 182 -0.22 3.84 -13.33
CA GLU A 182 -1.54 3.22 -13.34
C GLU A 182 -2.22 3.41 -14.70
N ARG A 183 -2.68 2.31 -15.31
CA ARG A 183 -3.55 2.36 -16.48
C ARG A 183 -4.92 2.91 -16.09
N PRO A 184 -5.52 3.81 -16.87
CA PRO A 184 -6.77 4.42 -16.43
C PRO A 184 -7.98 3.50 -16.48
N LYS A 185 -8.75 3.53 -15.39
CA LYS A 185 -9.97 2.75 -15.22
C LYS A 185 -11.03 3.21 -16.21
N LEU A 186 -11.75 2.26 -16.83
CA LEU A 186 -12.99 2.54 -17.55
C LEU A 186 -14.04 3.12 -16.60
N ARG A 187 -14.27 4.43 -16.68
CA ARG A 187 -15.45 5.09 -16.12
C ARG A 187 -16.57 5.07 -17.15
N LYS A 188 -17.75 4.64 -16.72
CA LYS A 188 -19.00 5.23 -17.24
C LYS A 188 -19.10 6.60 -16.57
N SER A 189 -19.33 7.65 -17.36
CA SER A 189 -19.60 9.01 -16.87
C SER A 189 -20.50 8.99 -15.62
N GLN A 190 -20.16 9.78 -14.59
CA GLN A 190 -20.91 9.82 -13.33
C GLN A 190 -22.39 10.23 -13.53
N HIS A 191 -23.28 9.30 -13.15
CA HIS A 191 -24.57 9.40 -12.42
C HIS A 191 -25.76 10.29 -12.88
N PRO A 192 -26.98 9.70 -13.03
CA PRO A 192 -28.27 10.37 -12.89
C PRO A 192 -29.05 9.92 -11.63
N TRP A 193 -28.48 10.00 -10.42
CA TRP A 193 -29.28 9.84 -9.18
C TRP A 193 -29.38 11.10 -8.31
N LEU A 194 -28.96 12.24 -8.84
CA LEU A 194 -29.44 13.53 -8.35
C LEU A 194 -30.69 13.87 -9.17
N ASN A 195 -31.85 13.86 -8.49
CA ASN A 195 -33.21 14.09 -8.98
C ASN A 195 -33.91 12.84 -9.53
N GLY A 196 -34.74 12.24 -8.68
CA GLY A 196 -35.69 11.22 -9.09
C GLY A 196 -36.71 11.80 -10.07
N THR A 197 -36.50 11.59 -11.36
CA THR A 197 -37.53 11.63 -12.40
C THR A 197 -37.17 10.65 -13.51
N THR A 198 -37.97 9.58 -13.60
CA THR A 198 -37.89 8.56 -14.64
C THR A 198 -38.33 9.15 -15.98
N LEU A 199 -37.44 9.20 -16.99
CA LEU A 199 -37.81 9.23 -18.40
C LEU A 199 -36.80 8.42 -19.23
N PRO A 200 -37.25 7.54 -20.14
CA PRO A 200 -36.36 6.87 -21.08
C PRO A 200 -36.30 7.69 -22.39
N TYR A 201 -35.11 8.12 -22.81
CA TYR A 201 -34.94 8.63 -24.17
C TYR A 201 -33.57 8.28 -24.79
N GLN A 202 -33.71 7.56 -25.91
CA GLN A 202 -32.85 7.36 -27.08
C GLN A 202 -31.41 7.92 -27.08
N GLY A 203 -30.45 7.01 -27.33
CA GLY A 203 -29.47 7.22 -28.39
C GLY A 203 -28.21 8.03 -28.11
N GLU A 204 -27.85 8.31 -26.85
CA GLU A 204 -26.51 8.83 -26.56
C GLU A 204 -25.48 7.69 -26.53
N VAL A 205 -24.48 7.78 -27.41
CA VAL A 205 -23.27 6.96 -27.34
C VAL A 205 -22.62 7.23 -25.99
N LEU A 206 -22.78 6.31 -25.04
CA LEU A 206 -22.07 6.31 -23.78
C LEU A 206 -20.57 6.35 -24.12
N ARG A 207 -19.90 7.50 -23.96
CA ARG A 207 -18.45 7.58 -24.07
C ARG A 207 -17.88 6.72 -22.94
N THR A 208 -17.49 5.50 -23.24
CA THR A 208 -16.71 4.65 -22.35
C THR A 208 -15.35 5.31 -22.19
N GLN A 209 -15.08 5.90 -21.02
CA GLN A 209 -13.88 6.70 -20.77
C GLN A 209 -12.87 5.85 -19.99
N GLY A 210 -11.83 5.32 -20.64
CA GLY A 210 -10.74 4.57 -20.02
C GLY A 210 -10.07 3.59 -20.98
N ASP A 211 -9.06 2.84 -20.51
CA ASP A 211 -8.38 1.82 -21.32
C ASP A 211 -9.34 0.65 -21.57
N ALA A 212 -9.50 0.24 -22.84
CA ALA A 212 -10.38 -0.85 -23.25
C ALA A 212 -10.01 -2.19 -22.60
N ASP A 213 -8.72 -2.40 -22.31
CA ASP A 213 -8.23 -3.61 -21.65
C ASP A 213 -8.40 -3.56 -20.13
N GLY A 214 -8.73 -2.40 -19.57
CA GLY A 214 -8.99 -2.17 -18.14
C GLY A 214 -7.78 -1.66 -17.35
N TYR A 215 -7.96 -1.65 -16.03
CA TYR A 215 -7.00 -1.18 -15.04
C TYR A 215 -5.90 -2.21 -14.76
N ASP A 216 -4.67 -1.73 -14.76
CA ASP A 216 -3.47 -2.44 -14.32
C ASP A 216 -2.44 -1.41 -13.86
N LEU A 217 -1.37 -1.85 -13.21
CA LEU A 217 -0.28 -0.95 -12.82
C LEU A 217 1.09 -1.59 -12.91
N VAL A 218 2.09 -0.75 -13.11
CA VAL A 218 3.51 -1.10 -13.01
C VAL A 218 4.22 -0.08 -12.13
N VAL A 219 5.45 -0.40 -11.72
CA VAL A 219 6.27 0.51 -10.91
C VAL A 219 7.40 1.06 -11.75
N VAL A 220 7.53 2.38 -11.81
CA VAL A 220 8.64 3.07 -12.45
C VAL A 220 9.61 3.48 -11.37
N ASP A 221 10.83 2.93 -11.39
CA ASP A 221 11.87 3.19 -10.40
C ASP A 221 13.04 3.97 -11.00
N ALA A 222 13.25 5.18 -10.49
CA ALA A 222 14.27 6.11 -10.96
C ALA A 222 15.58 6.06 -10.14
N MET A 223 15.81 5.01 -9.33
CA MET A 223 17.00 4.89 -8.49
C MET A 223 18.33 4.88 -9.27
N HIS A 224 18.42 4.11 -10.37
CA HIS A 224 19.67 3.94 -11.12
C HIS A 224 19.63 4.53 -12.55
N LYS A 225 18.45 4.54 -13.18
CA LYS A 225 18.26 5.07 -14.53
C LYS A 225 17.13 6.08 -14.47
N ALA A 226 17.46 7.35 -14.66
CA ALA A 226 16.51 8.44 -14.58
C ALA A 226 16.96 9.62 -15.44
N ASN A 227 16.03 10.53 -15.72
CA ASN A 227 16.34 11.90 -16.12
C ASN A 227 16.22 12.83 -14.89
N TYR A 228 16.28 14.15 -15.10
CA TYR A 228 16.21 15.11 -14.00
C TYR A 228 14.85 15.12 -13.26
N ALA A 229 13.82 14.42 -13.77
CA ALA A 229 12.53 14.33 -13.11
C ALA A 229 12.62 13.69 -11.72
N SER A 230 13.58 12.78 -11.50
CA SER A 230 13.80 12.14 -10.20
C SER A 230 14.34 13.09 -9.12
N ARG A 231 14.80 14.28 -9.52
CA ARG A 231 15.33 15.33 -8.63
C ARG A 231 14.30 16.41 -8.34
N ILE A 232 13.10 16.34 -8.93
CA ILE A 232 12.04 17.31 -8.65
C ILE A 232 11.48 17.02 -7.27
N CYS A 233 11.62 17.95 -6.33
CA CYS A 233 11.28 17.75 -4.93
C CYS A 233 9.77 17.80 -4.64
N HIS A 234 9.40 17.31 -3.45
CA HIS A 234 8.06 17.42 -2.92
C HIS A 234 7.71 18.84 -2.44
N SER A 235 6.45 19.24 -2.64
CA SER A 235 5.80 20.32 -1.92
C SER A 235 4.35 19.97 -1.62
N CYS A 236 3.83 20.35 -0.44
CA CYS A 236 2.41 20.22 -0.12
C CYS A 236 1.52 21.16 -0.98
N ARG A 237 2.13 22.24 -1.53
CA ARG A 237 1.50 23.23 -2.41
C ARG A 237 2.30 23.32 -3.72
N PRO A 238 2.30 22.24 -4.51
CA PRO A 238 3.18 22.14 -5.66
C PRO A 238 2.81 23.12 -6.77
N ASN A 239 3.76 23.37 -7.67
CA ASN A 239 3.53 24.10 -8.92
C ASN A 239 3.44 23.20 -10.15
N CYS A 240 3.71 21.90 -9.99
CA CYS A 240 3.47 20.87 -10.99
C CYS A 240 2.64 19.70 -10.44
N GLU A 241 2.06 18.93 -11.35
CA GLU A 241 1.44 17.65 -11.08
C GLU A 241 2.05 16.55 -11.96
N ALA A 242 2.09 15.32 -11.44
CA ALA A 242 2.42 14.14 -12.22
C ALA A 242 1.13 13.46 -12.68
N LYS A 243 0.92 13.36 -14.00
CA LYS A 243 -0.27 12.72 -14.60
C LYS A 243 0.12 11.66 -15.62
N VAL A 244 -0.66 10.57 -15.65
CA VAL A 244 -0.55 9.55 -16.69
C VAL A 244 -1.18 10.11 -17.96
N THR A 245 -0.38 10.23 -19.02
CA THR A 245 -0.80 10.72 -20.34
C THR A 245 -0.52 9.68 -21.40
N ALA A 246 -1.34 9.66 -22.45
CA ALA A 246 -1.12 8.82 -23.61
C ALA A 246 -0.46 9.67 -24.70
N VAL A 247 0.75 9.31 -25.10
CA VAL A 247 1.54 9.96 -26.15
C VAL A 247 1.99 8.89 -27.13
N ASP A 248 1.70 9.08 -28.42
CA ASP A 248 2.03 8.12 -29.50
C ASP A 248 1.59 6.68 -29.22
N GLY A 249 0.43 6.50 -28.57
CA GLY A 249 -0.13 5.19 -28.23
C GLY A 249 0.55 4.50 -27.03
N GLN A 250 1.44 5.18 -26.32
CA GLN A 250 2.10 4.68 -25.11
C GLN A 250 1.73 5.54 -23.89
N TYR A 251 1.62 4.89 -22.72
CA TYR A 251 1.42 5.61 -21.47
C TYR A 251 2.75 6.09 -20.90
N GLN A 252 2.78 7.36 -20.48
CA GLN A 252 3.90 7.95 -19.74
C GLN A 252 3.40 8.75 -18.54
N ILE A 253 4.24 8.89 -17.52
CA ILE A 253 4.02 9.85 -16.42
C ILE A 253 4.63 11.18 -16.89
N GLY A 254 3.79 12.15 -17.23
CA GLY A 254 4.24 13.50 -17.57
C GLY A 254 4.08 14.44 -16.38
N ILE A 255 5.05 15.31 -16.19
CA ILE A 255 5.02 16.39 -15.20
C ILE A 255 4.62 17.67 -15.92
N TYR A 256 3.51 18.27 -15.48
CA TYR A 256 2.94 19.46 -16.08
C TYR A 256 2.75 20.53 -15.01
N SER A 257 2.95 21.80 -15.38
CA SER A 257 2.68 22.92 -14.48
C SER A 257 1.18 23.07 -14.23
N VAL A 258 0.79 23.27 -12.97
CA VAL A 258 -0.62 23.55 -12.59
C VAL A 258 -0.89 25.05 -12.39
N ARG A 259 0.17 25.86 -12.49
CA ARG A 259 0.14 27.32 -12.47
C ARG A 259 1.40 27.86 -13.15
N PRO A 260 1.46 29.15 -13.51
CA PRO A 260 2.71 29.75 -14.00
C PRO A 260 3.87 29.57 -13.01
N ILE A 261 5.06 29.29 -13.55
CA ILE A 261 6.31 29.09 -12.78
C ILE A 261 7.30 30.17 -13.19
N SER A 262 7.75 30.97 -12.22
CA SER A 262 8.66 32.09 -12.51
C SER A 262 10.12 31.67 -12.63
N TYR A 263 10.94 32.50 -13.27
CA TYR A 263 12.39 32.33 -13.27
C TYR A 263 12.97 32.27 -11.86
N GLY A 264 13.78 31.25 -11.60
CA GLY A 264 14.41 30.96 -10.31
C GLY A 264 13.50 30.26 -9.29
N GLU A 265 12.28 29.90 -9.67
CA GLU A 265 11.37 29.13 -8.81
C GLU A 265 11.68 27.62 -8.87
N GLU A 266 11.66 26.96 -7.70
CA GLU A 266 11.81 25.51 -7.58
C GLU A 266 10.59 24.81 -8.20
N ILE A 267 10.83 23.86 -9.10
CA ILE A 267 9.81 22.99 -9.66
C ILE A 267 9.53 21.91 -8.62
N THR A 268 8.25 21.71 -8.27
CA THR A 268 7.84 20.75 -7.25
C THR A 268 6.53 20.06 -7.64
N PHE A 269 6.34 18.80 -7.22
CA PHE A 269 5.05 18.11 -7.32
C PHE A 269 4.68 17.38 -6.03
N ASP A 270 3.39 17.09 -5.85
CA ASP A 270 2.93 16.30 -4.70
C ASP A 270 3.29 14.82 -4.90
N TYR A 271 4.13 14.26 -4.04
CA TYR A 271 4.54 12.86 -4.12
C TYR A 271 3.39 11.91 -3.76
N ASN A 272 2.31 12.42 -3.16
CA ASN A 272 1.24 11.63 -2.57
C ASN A 272 1.79 10.53 -1.62
N SER A 273 2.94 10.81 -1.00
CA SER A 273 3.66 9.82 -0.20
C SER A 273 3.04 9.66 1.19
N VAL A 274 3.13 8.43 1.70
CA VAL A 274 2.56 8.03 2.99
C VAL A 274 3.28 8.66 4.19
N THR A 275 4.53 9.08 4.00
CA THR A 275 5.45 9.47 5.07
C THR A 275 5.43 10.97 5.36
N GLU A 276 4.88 11.80 4.47
CA GLU A 276 4.94 13.25 4.62
C GLU A 276 3.57 13.85 4.96
N VAL A 277 3.57 14.67 6.02
CA VAL A 277 2.41 15.23 6.75
C VAL A 277 1.72 16.35 5.95
N CYS A 278 1.70 16.26 4.61
CA CYS A 278 1.40 17.42 3.77
C CYS A 278 -0.10 17.69 3.56
N ARG A 279 -1.00 16.76 3.86
CA ARG A 279 -2.46 16.98 3.70
C ARG A 279 -3.35 16.49 4.83
N GLY A 280 -2.79 15.97 5.94
CA GLY A 280 -3.59 15.43 7.07
C GLY A 280 -4.54 14.26 6.71
N SER A 281 -4.76 13.98 5.42
CA SER A 281 -5.72 13.02 4.90
C SER A 281 -5.14 11.62 4.78
N TYR A 282 -3.81 11.47 4.64
CA TYR A 282 -3.18 10.15 4.48
C TYR A 282 -2.58 9.54 5.76
N LEU A 283 -2.14 10.34 6.75
CA LEU A 283 -1.82 9.83 8.10
C LEU A 283 -3.03 9.12 8.74
N ASN A 284 -4.22 9.55 8.33
CA ASN A 284 -5.49 8.94 8.61
C ASN A 284 -5.66 7.57 7.92
N LEU A 285 -5.18 7.39 6.68
CA LEU A 285 -5.34 6.17 5.88
C LEU A 285 -4.40 5.01 6.27
N THR A 286 -3.27 5.30 6.95
CA THR A 286 -2.36 4.27 7.48
C THR A 286 -2.59 3.92 8.94
N GLY A 287 -3.35 4.73 9.68
CA GLY A 287 -3.75 4.42 11.04
C GLY A 287 -4.81 3.31 11.07
N GLU A 288 -4.73 2.42 12.05
CA GLU A 288 -5.73 1.36 12.32
C GLU A 288 -7.16 1.87 12.68
N GLY A 289 -7.43 3.18 12.52
CA GLY A 289 -8.66 3.90 12.88
C GLY A 289 -9.85 3.70 11.94
N ALA A 290 -10.63 4.77 11.72
CA ALA A 290 -11.93 4.73 11.02
C ALA A 290 -11.88 4.08 9.61
N PHE A 291 -10.77 4.24 8.90
CA PHE A 291 -10.58 3.76 7.51
C PHE A 291 -10.53 2.24 7.35
N GLN A 292 -10.30 1.50 8.42
CA GLN A 292 -10.32 0.03 8.42
C GLN A 292 -11.53 -0.54 9.16
N LYS A 293 -12.40 0.31 9.70
CA LYS A 293 -13.49 -0.14 10.57
C LYS A 293 -14.46 -1.07 9.84
N VAL A 294 -14.94 -0.65 8.66
CA VAL A 294 -15.83 -1.47 7.83
C VAL A 294 -15.17 -2.79 7.41
N LEU A 295 -13.91 -2.75 6.97
CA LEU A 295 -13.12 -3.95 6.67
C LEU A 295 -13.01 -4.90 7.87
N LYS A 296 -12.70 -4.39 9.06
CA LYS A 296 -12.55 -5.19 10.28
C LYS A 296 -13.87 -5.81 10.75
N GLU A 297 -14.98 -5.09 10.62
CA GLU A 297 -16.30 -5.54 11.08
C GLU A 297 -16.96 -6.50 10.08
N HIS A 298 -16.89 -6.20 8.78
CA HIS A 298 -17.63 -6.91 7.74
C HIS A 298 -16.79 -7.86 6.89
N HIS A 299 -15.45 -7.75 6.93
CA HIS A 299 -14.54 -8.57 6.12
C HIS A 299 -13.37 -9.12 6.95
N GLY A 300 -13.70 -9.57 8.17
CA GLY A 300 -12.76 -10.25 9.05
C GLY A 300 -12.28 -11.60 8.51
N LEU A 301 -11.49 -12.29 9.32
CA LEU A 301 -10.76 -13.48 8.85
C LEU A 301 -11.69 -14.64 8.42
N LEU A 302 -12.84 -14.81 9.11
CA LEU A 302 -13.81 -15.86 8.79
C LEU A 302 -14.53 -15.60 7.46
N ASP A 303 -14.99 -14.37 7.25
CA ASP A 303 -15.66 -13.96 6.01
C ASP A 303 -14.76 -14.16 4.79
N ARG A 304 -13.49 -13.73 4.89
CA ARG A 304 -12.47 -13.93 3.86
C ARG A 304 -12.22 -15.40 3.52
N HIS A 305 -12.25 -16.30 4.50
CA HIS A 305 -12.14 -17.74 4.23
C HIS A 305 -13.37 -18.28 3.50
N CYS A 306 -14.58 -17.87 3.90
CA CYS A 306 -15.81 -18.26 3.22
C CYS A 306 -15.83 -17.79 1.75
N LEU A 307 -15.33 -16.58 1.48
CA LEU A 307 -15.22 -16.05 0.12
C LEU A 307 -14.36 -16.95 -0.77
N LEU A 308 -13.20 -17.40 -0.27
CA LEU A 308 -12.30 -18.32 -0.97
C LEU A 308 -12.91 -19.70 -1.20
N GLU A 309 -13.63 -20.25 -0.21
CA GLU A 309 -14.28 -21.56 -0.35
C GLU A 309 -15.29 -21.56 -1.50
N ALA A 310 -16.13 -20.53 -1.58
CA ALA A 310 -17.14 -20.51 -2.63
C ALA A 310 -16.53 -20.29 -4.04
N CYS A 311 -15.22 -20.04 -4.15
CA CYS A 311 -14.49 -20.00 -5.43
C CYS A 311 -14.10 -21.41 -5.92
N GLU A 312 -14.19 -22.46 -5.09
CA GLU A 312 -14.00 -23.85 -5.51
C GLU A 312 -14.95 -24.30 -6.64
N LEU A 313 -16.08 -23.61 -6.80
CA LEU A 313 -17.05 -23.89 -7.86
C LEU A 313 -16.50 -23.59 -9.27
N ASN A 314 -15.34 -22.92 -9.37
CA ASN A 314 -14.59 -22.62 -10.60
C ASN A 314 -15.48 -22.19 -11.77
N SER A 315 -16.40 -21.26 -11.48
CA SER A 315 -17.37 -20.72 -12.43
C SER A 315 -17.50 -19.21 -12.22
N VAL A 316 -17.50 -18.44 -13.31
CA VAL A 316 -17.70 -16.99 -13.29
C VAL A 316 -19.06 -16.68 -13.93
N SER A 317 -19.91 -15.94 -13.23
CA SER A 317 -21.22 -15.53 -13.76
C SER A 317 -21.11 -14.28 -14.65
N GLU A 318 -22.12 -14.03 -15.47
CA GLU A 318 -22.20 -12.78 -16.25
C GLU A 318 -22.24 -11.54 -15.32
N GLU A 319 -22.94 -11.64 -14.19
CA GLU A 319 -22.97 -10.59 -13.16
C GLU A 319 -21.57 -10.29 -12.61
N ASP A 320 -20.72 -11.31 -12.45
CA ASP A 320 -19.34 -11.11 -11.99
C ASP A 320 -18.54 -10.27 -12.98
N TYR A 321 -18.64 -10.56 -14.29
CA TYR A 321 -17.99 -9.75 -15.32
C TYR A 321 -18.52 -8.32 -15.37
N ILE A 322 -19.83 -8.13 -15.15
CA ILE A 322 -20.43 -6.79 -15.07
C ILE A 322 -19.87 -6.01 -13.88
N GLU A 323 -19.77 -6.61 -12.70
CA GLU A 323 -19.21 -5.96 -11.51
C GLU A 323 -17.71 -5.65 -11.64
N LEU A 324 -16.92 -6.57 -12.20
CA LEU A 324 -15.50 -6.35 -12.53
C LEU A 324 -15.34 -5.18 -13.51
N GLY A 325 -16.14 -5.15 -14.58
CA GLY A 325 -16.14 -4.08 -15.56
C GLY A 325 -16.52 -2.72 -14.97
N LYS A 326 -17.49 -2.66 -14.03
CA LYS A 326 -17.84 -1.43 -13.31
C LYS A 326 -16.69 -0.91 -12.43
N ALA A 327 -15.86 -1.80 -11.89
CA ALA A 327 -14.65 -1.44 -11.15
C ALA A 327 -13.45 -1.10 -12.06
N GLY A 328 -13.63 -1.19 -13.38
CA GLY A 328 -12.60 -0.95 -14.38
C GLY A 328 -11.61 -2.10 -14.54
N LEU A 329 -11.88 -3.29 -14.00
CA LEU A 329 -11.01 -4.46 -14.12
C LEU A 329 -11.34 -5.24 -15.40
N GLY A 330 -10.34 -5.43 -16.26
CA GLY A 330 -10.52 -6.01 -17.59
C GLY A 330 -9.49 -7.08 -17.97
N SER A 331 -9.31 -7.30 -19.27
CA SER A 331 -8.42 -8.32 -19.86
C SER A 331 -6.96 -8.17 -19.46
N CYS A 332 -6.44 -6.96 -19.21
CA CYS A 332 -5.05 -6.76 -18.80
C CYS A 332 -4.74 -7.47 -17.47
N LEU A 333 -5.61 -7.29 -16.48
CA LEU A 333 -5.45 -7.86 -15.14
C LEU A 333 -6.04 -9.26 -15.01
N LEU A 334 -7.13 -9.57 -15.72
CA LEU A 334 -7.88 -10.82 -15.57
C LEU A 334 -7.55 -11.87 -16.63
N GLY A 335 -7.00 -11.44 -17.77
CA GLY A 335 -6.64 -12.32 -18.87
C GLY A 335 -5.67 -13.41 -18.42
N GLY A 336 -5.95 -14.64 -18.84
CA GLY A 336 -5.08 -15.79 -18.53
C GLY A 336 -5.22 -16.34 -17.12
N LEU A 337 -6.09 -15.80 -16.27
CA LEU A 337 -6.33 -16.33 -14.93
C LEU A 337 -7.32 -17.50 -14.94
N PRO A 338 -7.29 -18.39 -13.94
CA PRO A 338 -8.29 -19.42 -13.76
C PRO A 338 -9.62 -18.82 -13.28
N ASP A 339 -10.74 -19.46 -13.65
CA ASP A 339 -12.10 -18.98 -13.38
C ASP A 339 -12.36 -18.73 -11.88
N TRP A 340 -11.86 -19.59 -11.00
CA TRP A 340 -11.99 -19.40 -9.55
C TRP A 340 -11.34 -18.10 -9.06
N LEU A 341 -10.23 -17.66 -9.66
CA LEU A 341 -9.54 -16.43 -9.26
C LEU A 341 -10.27 -15.21 -9.78
N ILE A 342 -10.86 -15.29 -10.98
CA ILE A 342 -11.74 -14.24 -11.52
C ILE A 342 -13.00 -14.10 -10.63
N ALA A 343 -13.62 -15.22 -10.24
CA ALA A 343 -14.77 -15.23 -9.33
C ALA A 343 -14.41 -14.67 -7.94
N TYR A 344 -13.23 -15.01 -7.40
CA TYR A 344 -12.71 -14.42 -6.16
C TYR A 344 -12.61 -12.89 -6.28
N THR A 345 -11.99 -12.40 -7.36
CA THR A 345 -11.83 -10.95 -7.61
C THR A 345 -13.18 -10.26 -7.68
N ALA A 346 -14.17 -10.84 -8.38
CA ALA A 346 -15.50 -10.25 -8.51
C ALA A 346 -16.21 -10.10 -7.16
N ARG A 347 -16.17 -11.14 -6.33
CA ARG A 347 -16.76 -11.09 -4.98
C ARG A 347 -16.07 -10.09 -4.09
N LEU A 348 -14.75 -9.97 -4.24
CA LEU A 348 -14.00 -8.98 -3.50
C LEU A 348 -14.35 -7.55 -3.94
N VAL A 349 -14.54 -7.32 -5.24
CA VAL A 349 -15.06 -6.06 -5.77
C VAL A 349 -16.44 -5.73 -5.21
N ARG A 350 -17.35 -6.72 -5.06
CA ARG A 350 -18.65 -6.49 -4.38
C ARG A 350 -18.46 -6.01 -2.94
N PHE A 351 -17.51 -6.59 -2.20
CA PHE A 351 -17.17 -6.11 -0.85
C PHE A 351 -16.57 -4.69 -0.89
N ILE A 352 -15.64 -4.40 -1.79
CA ILE A 352 -15.02 -3.07 -1.92
C ILE A 352 -16.10 -2.00 -2.25
N ASN A 353 -17.06 -2.33 -3.12
CA ASN A 353 -18.21 -1.47 -3.41
C ASN A 353 -19.11 -1.30 -2.17
N PHE A 354 -19.34 -2.37 -1.39
CA PHE A 354 -20.03 -2.27 -0.11
C PHE A 354 -19.30 -1.34 0.87
N GLU A 355 -17.98 -1.48 1.03
CA GLU A 355 -17.13 -0.62 1.87
C GLU A 355 -17.28 0.84 1.46
N ARG A 356 -17.20 1.14 0.16
CA ARG A 356 -17.38 2.49 -0.40
C ARG A 356 -18.69 3.17 0.03
N THR A 357 -19.77 2.43 0.19
CA THR A 357 -21.07 2.99 0.63
C THR A 357 -21.20 3.23 2.14
N LYS A 358 -20.42 2.50 2.94
CA LYS A 358 -20.52 2.53 4.42
C LYS A 358 -19.46 3.43 5.05
N LEU A 359 -18.28 3.45 4.46
CA LEU A 359 -17.11 4.10 5.02
C LEU A 359 -17.23 5.62 5.21
N PRO A 360 -17.88 6.41 4.31
CA PRO A 360 -18.04 7.85 4.51
C PRO A 360 -18.68 8.20 5.87
N ASN A 361 -19.70 7.44 6.27
CA ASN A 361 -20.39 7.68 7.55
C ASN A 361 -19.49 7.38 8.76
N GLU A 362 -18.66 6.33 8.68
CA GLU A 362 -17.72 5.99 9.75
C GLU A 362 -16.59 7.02 9.87
N ILE A 363 -16.07 7.51 8.73
CA ILE A 363 -15.08 8.59 8.69
C ILE A 363 -15.67 9.88 9.26
N LEU A 364 -16.86 10.27 8.80
CA LEU A 364 -17.54 11.48 9.26
C LEU A 364 -17.76 11.45 10.78
N ARG A 365 -18.26 10.33 11.30
CA ARG A 365 -18.45 10.15 12.75
C ARG A 365 -17.15 10.35 13.52
N HIS A 366 -16.06 9.72 13.06
CA HIS A 366 -14.75 9.85 13.68
C HIS A 366 -14.22 11.30 13.62
N ASN A 367 -14.31 11.96 12.46
CA ASN A 367 -13.84 13.33 12.29
C ASN A 367 -14.59 14.31 13.21
N ILE A 368 -15.90 14.13 13.36
CA ILE A 368 -16.71 14.93 14.29
C ILE A 368 -16.31 14.66 15.74
N GLU A 369 -16.13 13.40 16.14
CA GLU A 369 -15.73 13.02 17.50
C GLU A 369 -14.35 13.60 17.88
N GLU A 370 -13.39 13.64 16.94
CA GLU A 370 -12.08 14.27 17.14
C GLU A 370 -12.17 15.80 17.16
N LYS A 371 -12.83 16.42 16.19
CA LYS A 371 -12.93 17.90 16.10
C LYS A 371 -13.72 18.53 17.24
N LYS A 372 -14.74 17.86 17.77
CA LYS A 372 -15.49 18.31 18.97
C LYS A 372 -14.62 18.49 20.21
N ARG A 373 -13.43 17.90 20.26
CA ARG A 373 -12.49 18.08 21.39
C ARG A 373 -11.80 19.44 21.36
N TYR A 374 -11.74 20.10 20.20
CA TYR A 374 -10.93 21.30 19.98
C TYR A 374 -11.75 22.48 19.45
N PHE A 375 -12.88 22.25 18.77
CA PHE A 375 -13.69 23.28 18.13
C PHE A 375 -15.13 23.26 18.63
N ALA A 376 -15.70 24.46 18.86
CA ALA A 376 -17.09 24.64 19.31
C ALA A 376 -18.11 24.58 18.15
N GLU A 377 -17.70 24.98 16.95
CA GLU A 377 -18.52 24.97 15.74
C GLU A 377 -17.87 24.07 14.67
N ILE A 378 -18.67 23.24 14.01
CA ILE A 378 -18.22 22.29 12.97
C ILE A 378 -19.13 22.46 11.76
N HIS A 379 -18.54 22.74 10.60
CA HIS A 379 -19.29 22.91 9.35
C HIS A 379 -19.61 21.56 8.71
N MET A 380 -20.79 21.02 9.01
CA MET A 380 -21.19 19.65 8.65
C MET A 380 -21.07 19.31 7.16
N GLU A 381 -21.39 20.24 6.26
CA GLU A 381 -21.33 20.00 4.80
C GLU A 381 -19.90 19.78 4.31
N VAL A 382 -18.93 20.49 4.89
CA VAL A 382 -17.51 20.36 4.51
C VAL A 382 -16.98 19.03 5.02
N GLU A 383 -17.28 18.68 6.28
CA GLU A 383 -16.87 17.38 6.85
C GLU A 383 -17.47 16.19 6.09
N GLN A 384 -18.70 16.31 5.61
CA GLN A 384 -19.35 15.26 4.83
C GLN A 384 -18.66 15.10 3.47
N SER A 385 -18.42 16.20 2.76
CA SER A 385 -17.67 16.19 1.49
C SER A 385 -16.26 15.60 1.68
N ASP A 386 -15.56 16.01 2.73
CA ASP A 386 -14.22 15.49 3.05
C ASP A 386 -14.25 13.98 3.32
N ALA A 387 -15.24 13.50 4.08
CA ALA A 387 -15.38 12.08 4.38
C ALA A 387 -15.68 11.25 3.11
N GLU A 388 -16.47 11.77 2.18
CA GLU A 388 -16.75 11.14 0.89
C GLU A 388 -15.49 11.06 0.02
N ILE A 389 -14.72 12.15 -0.08
CA ILE A 389 -13.45 12.19 -0.82
C ILE A 389 -12.44 11.19 -0.21
N GLN A 390 -12.34 11.15 1.12
CA GLN A 390 -11.45 10.22 1.81
C GLN A 390 -11.86 8.75 1.60
N ALA A 391 -13.17 8.45 1.65
CA ALA A 391 -13.67 7.10 1.35
C ALA A 391 -13.42 6.68 -0.09
N GLU A 392 -13.53 7.60 -1.05
CA GLU A 392 -13.16 7.36 -2.46
C GLU A 392 -11.66 7.09 -2.60
N GLY A 393 -10.82 7.75 -1.80
CA GLY A 393 -9.40 7.44 -1.67
C GLY A 393 -9.15 5.99 -1.23
N VAL A 394 -9.84 5.54 -0.17
CA VAL A 394 -9.78 4.15 0.29
C VAL A 394 -10.22 3.18 -0.80
N TYR A 395 -11.33 3.46 -1.48
CA TYR A 395 -11.83 2.62 -2.59
C TYR A 395 -10.76 2.43 -3.68
N ASN A 396 -10.11 3.51 -4.10
CA ASN A 396 -9.05 3.43 -5.10
C ASN A 396 -7.84 2.64 -4.59
N GLN A 397 -7.43 2.85 -3.34
CA GLN A 397 -6.37 2.08 -2.71
C GLN A 397 -6.70 0.59 -2.61
N ARG A 398 -7.96 0.22 -2.33
CA ARG A 398 -8.41 -1.18 -2.30
C ARG A 398 -8.28 -1.83 -3.67
N LEU A 399 -8.67 -1.13 -4.74
CA LEU A 399 -8.53 -1.64 -6.10
C LEU A 399 -7.06 -1.79 -6.52
N GLN A 400 -6.21 -0.83 -6.16
CA GLN A 400 -4.76 -0.93 -6.40
C GLN A 400 -4.18 -2.15 -5.66
N ASN A 401 -4.50 -2.31 -4.38
CA ASN A 401 -4.09 -3.46 -3.57
C ASN A 401 -4.59 -4.81 -4.15
N LEU A 402 -5.80 -4.83 -4.70
CA LEU A 402 -6.34 -6.00 -5.39
C LEU A 402 -5.53 -6.34 -6.63
N ALA A 403 -5.24 -5.36 -7.51
CA ALA A 403 -4.42 -5.57 -8.69
C ALA A 403 -3.01 -6.09 -8.34
N LEU A 404 -2.37 -5.51 -7.32
CA LEU A 404 -1.08 -5.99 -6.77
C LEU A 404 -1.16 -7.44 -6.29
N THR A 405 -2.25 -7.81 -5.60
CA THR A 405 -2.46 -9.17 -5.12
C THR A 405 -2.58 -10.15 -6.27
N ILE A 406 -3.37 -9.81 -7.29
CA ILE A 406 -3.58 -10.65 -8.47
C ILE A 406 -2.30 -10.84 -9.26
N ASP A 407 -1.50 -9.79 -9.46
CA ASP A 407 -0.21 -9.88 -10.16
C ASP A 407 0.78 -10.81 -9.43
N LYS A 408 0.91 -10.67 -8.10
CA LYS A 408 1.76 -11.56 -7.27
C LYS A 408 1.30 -13.01 -7.34
N VAL A 409 -0.01 -13.26 -7.21
CA VAL A 409 -0.59 -14.61 -7.26
C VAL A 409 -0.42 -15.22 -8.65
N ARG A 410 -0.66 -14.44 -9.71
CA ARG A 410 -0.45 -14.84 -11.12
C ARG A 410 0.99 -15.24 -11.37
N TYR A 411 1.96 -14.48 -10.86
CA TYR A 411 3.38 -14.79 -10.98
C TYR A 411 3.71 -16.15 -10.36
N VAL A 412 3.31 -16.39 -9.11
CA VAL A 412 3.54 -17.68 -8.44
C VAL A 412 2.89 -18.83 -9.20
N MET A 413 1.66 -18.65 -9.70
CA MET A 413 1.00 -19.67 -10.53
C MET A 413 1.76 -19.97 -11.83
N ARG A 414 2.30 -18.94 -12.48
CA ARG A 414 3.13 -19.13 -13.67
C ARG A 414 4.39 -19.93 -13.34
N CYS A 415 5.04 -19.64 -12.21
CA CYS A 415 6.23 -20.39 -11.76
C CYS A 415 5.91 -21.87 -11.48
N VAL A 416 4.74 -22.17 -10.89
CA VAL A 416 4.39 -23.55 -10.50
C VAL A 416 3.78 -24.38 -11.64
N PHE A 417 2.91 -23.78 -12.45
CA PHE A 417 2.10 -24.51 -13.46
C PHE A 417 2.47 -24.17 -14.91
N GLY A 418 3.35 -23.19 -15.14
CA GLY A 418 3.64 -22.61 -16.45
C GLY A 418 2.48 -21.73 -16.97
N ASP A 419 1.28 -22.31 -17.06
CA ASP A 419 0.03 -21.63 -17.43
C ASP A 419 -0.85 -21.42 -16.19
N PRO A 420 -1.06 -20.16 -15.74
CA PRO A 420 -1.92 -19.87 -14.59
C PRO A 420 -3.35 -20.42 -14.71
N LYS A 421 -3.90 -20.59 -15.93
CA LYS A 421 -5.25 -21.17 -16.10
C LYS A 421 -5.38 -22.58 -15.57
N LYS A 422 -4.27 -23.32 -15.47
CA LYS A 422 -4.23 -24.70 -14.95
C LYS A 422 -4.12 -24.76 -13.43
N ALA A 423 -3.93 -23.63 -12.75
CA ALA A 423 -3.78 -23.58 -11.31
C ALA A 423 -5.11 -23.95 -10.62
N PRO A 424 -5.15 -25.01 -9.78
CA PRO A 424 -6.33 -25.31 -8.96
C PRO A 424 -6.53 -24.22 -7.90
N PRO A 425 -7.71 -24.11 -7.26
CA PRO A 425 -7.93 -23.21 -6.13
C PRO A 425 -6.93 -23.42 -4.96
N PRO A 426 -6.65 -22.39 -4.12
CA PRO A 426 -5.72 -22.47 -2.98
C PRO A 426 -6.09 -23.51 -1.93
N LEU A 427 -7.36 -23.90 -1.94
CA LEU A 427 -7.99 -24.72 -0.93
C LEU A 427 -8.69 -25.87 -1.66
N GLN A 428 -8.42 -27.10 -1.25
CA GLN A 428 -9.09 -28.29 -1.74
C GLN A 428 -10.00 -28.90 -0.67
N ARG A 429 -11.30 -28.95 -0.97
CA ARG A 429 -12.30 -29.78 -0.29
C ARG A 429 -11.86 -31.25 -0.28
N LEU A 430 -11.59 -31.78 0.92
CA LEU A 430 -11.35 -33.20 1.13
C LEU A 430 -12.67 -33.98 1.18
N SER A 431 -12.68 -35.19 0.64
CA SER A 431 -13.75 -36.16 0.91
C SER A 431 -13.78 -36.54 2.41
N PRO A 432 -14.89 -37.09 2.93
CA PRO A 432 -14.93 -37.61 4.31
C PRO A 432 -13.80 -38.60 4.59
N GLU A 433 -13.48 -39.49 3.64
CA GLU A 433 -12.43 -40.50 3.74
C GLU A 433 -11.04 -39.87 3.73
N GLU A 434 -10.81 -38.90 2.83
CA GLU A 434 -9.57 -38.13 2.77
C GLU A 434 -9.38 -37.31 4.05
N ALA A 435 -10.44 -36.70 4.59
CA ALA A 435 -10.39 -35.94 5.83
C ALA A 435 -10.00 -36.84 7.02
N VAL A 436 -10.60 -38.03 7.13
CA VAL A 436 -10.23 -39.02 8.17
C VAL A 436 -8.79 -39.50 7.99
N SER A 437 -8.38 -39.84 6.76
CA SER A 437 -7.01 -40.26 6.46
C SER A 437 -6.00 -39.17 6.80
N TYR A 438 -6.31 -37.93 6.42
CA TYR A 438 -5.49 -36.76 6.68
C TYR A 438 -5.36 -36.49 8.20
N LEU A 439 -6.47 -36.58 8.94
CA LEU A 439 -6.52 -36.45 10.39
C LEU A 439 -5.70 -37.53 11.11
N TRP A 440 -5.78 -38.77 10.64
CA TRP A 440 -5.24 -39.93 11.34
C TRP A 440 -3.80 -40.29 10.92
N LYS A 441 -3.42 -40.00 9.68
CA LYS A 441 -2.12 -40.36 9.07
C LYS A 441 -1.23 -39.16 8.75
N GLY A 442 -1.69 -37.93 8.99
CA GLY A 442 -0.91 -36.71 8.77
C GLY A 442 0.40 -36.71 9.58
N ARG A 443 1.45 -36.09 9.02
CA ARG A 443 2.76 -36.01 9.70
C ARG A 443 2.62 -35.39 11.10
N GLY A 444 2.97 -36.17 12.12
CA GLY A 444 3.10 -35.70 13.50
C GLY A 444 2.02 -36.19 14.49
N VAL A 445 1.26 -37.24 14.18
CA VAL A 445 0.44 -37.94 15.20
C VAL A 445 1.33 -38.93 15.99
N ILE A 446 1.21 -38.91 17.32
CA ILE A 446 1.88 -39.85 18.23
C ILE A 446 1.39 -41.27 17.88
N GLY A 447 2.27 -42.10 17.33
CA GLY A 447 1.96 -43.50 17.05
C GLY A 447 2.27 -44.01 15.63
N GLY A 448 3.12 -43.34 14.86
CA GLY A 448 3.72 -43.88 13.63
C GLY A 448 4.71 -45.02 13.89
N GLY A 449 4.34 -46.00 14.71
CA GLY A 449 4.96 -47.32 14.74
C GLY A 449 4.38 -48.13 13.59
N THR A 450 5.22 -48.46 12.62
CA THR A 450 4.93 -49.39 11.53
C THR A 450 4.33 -50.69 12.07
N TYR A 451 3.10 -51.03 11.66
CA TYR A 451 2.63 -52.42 11.61
C TYR A 451 2.29 -52.75 10.16
N PRO A 452 2.90 -53.81 9.58
CA PRO A 452 2.64 -54.20 8.21
C PRO A 452 1.31 -54.97 8.16
N VAL A 453 0.34 -54.46 7.41
CA VAL A 453 -0.80 -55.28 6.97
C VAL A 453 -0.57 -55.60 5.50
N HIS A 454 -0.19 -56.85 5.25
CA HIS A 454 -0.26 -57.47 3.92
C HIS A 454 -1.71 -57.47 3.43
N GLY A 455 -1.93 -57.10 2.16
CA GLY A 455 -3.22 -57.31 1.52
C GLY A 455 -3.46 -56.54 0.24
N SER A 456 -3.02 -57.12 -0.87
CA SER A 456 -3.57 -57.02 -2.25
C SER A 456 -3.53 -55.70 -3.02
N SER A 457 -2.78 -55.77 -4.11
CA SER A 457 -2.70 -54.88 -5.27
C SER A 457 -4.04 -54.49 -5.87
N TYR A 458 -4.15 -53.30 -6.46
CA TYR A 458 -4.48 -53.06 -7.88
C TYR A 458 -4.24 -51.57 -8.25
N GLY A 459 -3.43 -51.36 -9.32
CA GLY A 459 -3.16 -50.17 -10.17
C GLY A 459 -3.28 -48.75 -9.59
N GLY A 460 -2.32 -47.84 -9.66
CA GLY A 460 -1.23 -47.66 -10.63
C GLY A 460 -1.29 -46.23 -11.17
N CYS A 461 -0.49 -45.31 -10.61
CA CYS A 461 0.09 -44.18 -11.34
C CYS A 461 1.31 -43.67 -10.57
N HIS A 462 2.49 -43.92 -11.14
CA HIS A 462 3.80 -43.64 -10.56
C HIS A 462 4.07 -42.13 -10.51
N PHE A 463 4.42 -41.60 -9.33
CA PHE A 463 5.23 -40.39 -9.22
C PHE A 463 6.69 -40.84 -9.07
N GLU A 464 7.46 -40.80 -10.15
CA GLU A 464 8.91 -40.96 -10.09
C GLU A 464 9.53 -39.66 -9.58
N ARG A 465 10.29 -39.76 -8.50
CA ARG A 465 11.25 -38.73 -8.07
C ARG A 465 12.56 -38.94 -8.84
N PRO A 466 13.11 -37.94 -9.53
CA PRO A 466 14.52 -37.98 -9.89
C PRO A 466 15.33 -37.44 -8.70
N GLN A 467 16.03 -38.34 -8.00
CA GLN A 467 17.26 -38.00 -7.29
C GLN A 467 18.42 -38.44 -8.16
N GLY A 468 19.32 -37.51 -8.50
CA GLY A 468 20.56 -37.81 -9.20
C GLY A 468 21.33 -36.53 -9.54
N GLN A 469 22.22 -36.12 -8.63
CA GLN A 469 23.33 -35.21 -8.94
C GLN A 469 24.37 -35.96 -9.80
N VAL A 470 24.89 -35.32 -10.85
CA VAL A 470 26.23 -35.58 -11.38
C VAL A 470 26.85 -34.26 -11.87
N HIS A 471 28.08 -34.03 -11.43
CA HIS A 471 28.97 -32.91 -11.72
C HIS A 471 29.31 -32.72 -13.22
N ALA A 472 29.67 -31.49 -13.62
CA ALA A 472 31.07 -31.07 -13.89
C ALA A 472 31.28 -30.16 -15.12
N HIS A 473 32.24 -29.22 -14.96
CA HIS A 473 33.11 -28.56 -15.96
C HIS A 473 32.48 -27.51 -16.92
N ASP A 474 33.08 -26.35 -17.25
CA ASP A 474 34.50 -25.95 -17.27
C ASP A 474 34.66 -24.39 -17.40
N PRO A 475 35.85 -23.76 -17.64
CA PRO A 475 36.51 -22.83 -16.71
C PRO A 475 37.04 -21.53 -17.40
N SER A 476 38.04 -20.88 -16.77
CA SER A 476 38.90 -19.76 -17.21
C SER A 476 38.33 -18.34 -16.95
N GLY A 477 38.92 -17.46 -16.14
CA GLY A 477 40.23 -17.41 -15.48
C GLY A 477 41.00 -16.19 -15.99
N TYR A 478 41.25 -15.18 -15.14
CA TYR A 478 42.46 -14.35 -15.09
C TYR A 478 42.39 -13.45 -13.83
N ASP A 479 43.28 -13.75 -12.87
CA ASP A 479 43.71 -12.87 -11.78
C ASP A 479 44.79 -11.89 -12.32
N ASP A 480 44.74 -10.60 -11.96
CA ASP A 480 45.52 -10.05 -10.85
C ASP A 480 45.49 -8.50 -10.80
N THR A 481 45.10 -7.99 -9.62
CA THR A 481 45.53 -6.79 -8.88
C THR A 481 45.91 -5.47 -9.59
N GLU A 482 45.14 -4.40 -9.30
CA GLU A 482 45.67 -3.15 -8.72
C GLU A 482 44.56 -2.29 -8.08
N MET A 483 44.85 -1.72 -6.90
CA MET A 483 43.95 -0.96 -6.03
C MET A 483 43.54 0.40 -6.62
N SER A 484 42.24 0.67 -6.70
CA SER A 484 41.71 2.03 -6.60
C SER A 484 40.24 2.03 -6.14
N TYR A 485 39.93 2.89 -5.16
CA TYR A 485 38.62 3.10 -4.56
C TYR A 485 37.52 3.37 -5.63
N GLY A 486 36.54 2.47 -5.76
CA GLY A 486 35.36 2.64 -6.60
C GLY A 486 34.70 1.30 -6.93
N ASN A 487 33.36 1.24 -6.89
CA ASN A 487 32.48 0.08 -7.14
C ASN A 487 32.22 -0.87 -5.94
N LEU A 488 31.44 -0.41 -4.95
CA LEU A 488 30.32 -1.25 -4.52
C LEU A 488 29.27 -1.19 -5.65
N TYR A 489 28.59 -2.29 -5.95
CA TYR A 489 27.52 -2.44 -6.96
C TYR A 489 27.88 -2.85 -8.40
N CYS A 490 29.10 -3.34 -8.67
CA CYS A 490 29.33 -4.14 -9.90
C CYS A 490 29.19 -5.63 -9.57
N GLY A 491 27.94 -6.08 -9.55
CA GLY A 491 27.56 -7.47 -9.30
C GLY A 491 26.07 -7.51 -9.02
N VAL A 492 25.26 -7.68 -10.07
CA VAL A 492 23.81 -7.88 -9.92
C VAL A 492 23.61 -9.24 -9.27
N HIS A 493 23.72 -9.32 -7.95
CA HIS A 493 23.11 -10.42 -7.21
C HIS A 493 21.61 -10.28 -7.43
N GLU A 494 21.08 -11.06 -8.37
CA GLU A 494 19.64 -11.11 -8.61
C GLU A 494 18.99 -11.73 -7.37
N TYR A 495 18.37 -10.89 -6.55
CA TYR A 495 17.64 -11.35 -5.37
C TYR A 495 16.47 -12.21 -5.84
N CYS A 496 16.53 -13.51 -5.56
CA CYS A 496 15.46 -14.46 -5.86
C CYS A 496 14.68 -14.78 -4.58
N LYS A 497 13.37 -14.53 -4.58
CA LYS A 497 12.51 -14.81 -3.43
C LYS A 497 11.94 -16.22 -3.53
N THR A 498 12.07 -16.99 -2.45
CA THR A 498 11.38 -18.27 -2.32
C THR A 498 9.97 -18.06 -1.76
N TYR A 499 8.98 -18.71 -2.34
CA TYR A 499 7.57 -18.61 -1.92
C TYR A 499 7.13 -19.89 -1.23
N ASN A 500 6.57 -19.78 -0.02
CA ASN A 500 6.10 -20.98 0.70
C ASN A 500 4.75 -21.47 0.17
N GLU A 501 4.39 -22.69 0.57
CA GLU A 501 3.11 -23.33 0.22
C GLU A 501 1.88 -22.45 0.51
N THR A 502 1.94 -21.67 1.58
CA THR A 502 0.84 -20.81 2.01
C THR A 502 0.82 -19.42 1.37
N TYR A 503 1.78 -19.07 0.52
CA TYR A 503 1.99 -17.69 0.08
C TYR A 503 0.77 -17.13 -0.66
N CYS A 504 0.27 -17.84 -1.67
CA CYS A 504 -0.91 -17.40 -2.42
C CYS A 504 -2.16 -17.31 -1.52
N LEU A 505 -2.34 -18.25 -0.60
CA LEU A 505 -3.44 -18.20 0.38
C LEU A 505 -3.30 -16.98 1.29
N GLY A 506 -2.09 -16.71 1.79
CA GLY A 506 -1.77 -15.52 2.58
C GLY A 506 -2.05 -14.24 1.80
N GLN A 507 -1.61 -14.15 0.55
CA GLN A 507 -1.85 -12.99 -0.32
C GLN A 507 -3.34 -12.74 -0.52
N LEU A 508 -4.11 -13.77 -0.87
CA LEU A 508 -5.56 -13.64 -1.05
C LEU A 508 -6.28 -13.32 0.28
N MET A 509 -5.79 -13.84 1.40
CA MET A 509 -6.36 -13.52 2.70
C MET A 509 -6.06 -12.08 3.13
N PHE A 510 -4.88 -11.55 2.85
CA PHE A 510 -4.45 -10.21 3.24
C PHE A 510 -4.30 -9.26 2.06
N TRP A 511 -5.18 -9.42 1.05
CA TRP A 511 -5.18 -8.66 -0.20
C TRP A 511 -5.11 -7.12 0.02
N HIS A 512 -5.64 -6.62 1.13
CA HIS A 512 -5.66 -5.20 1.48
C HIS A 512 -4.35 -4.70 2.14
N ASN A 513 -3.39 -5.58 2.43
CA ASN A 513 -2.15 -5.26 3.12
C ASN A 513 -0.93 -5.78 2.34
N GLN A 514 -0.33 -4.90 1.55
CA GLN A 514 0.78 -5.23 0.66
C GLN A 514 2.17 -5.14 1.33
N ASN A 515 2.24 -4.62 2.56
CA ASN A 515 3.50 -4.40 3.30
C ASN A 515 3.86 -5.57 4.23
N ALA A 516 2.93 -6.47 4.49
CA ALA A 516 3.12 -7.57 5.41
C ALA A 516 3.64 -8.83 4.69
N GLU A 517 4.45 -9.61 5.39
CA GLU A 517 4.86 -10.94 4.92
C GLU A 517 3.64 -11.89 5.02
N PRO A 518 3.11 -12.39 3.90
CA PRO A 518 1.81 -13.08 3.88
C PRO A 518 1.78 -14.36 4.71
N ASP A 519 2.85 -15.15 4.70
CA ASP A 519 2.88 -16.45 5.37
C ASP A 519 2.86 -16.29 6.90
N ALA A 520 3.71 -15.44 7.43
CA ALA A 520 3.79 -15.09 8.84
C ALA A 520 2.49 -14.41 9.31
N THR A 521 1.89 -13.57 8.46
CA THR A 521 0.62 -12.90 8.77
C THR A 521 -0.52 -13.90 8.86
N LEU A 522 -0.61 -14.83 7.89
CA LEU A 522 -1.59 -15.92 7.90
C LEU A 522 -1.40 -16.83 9.11
N ALA A 523 -0.17 -17.26 9.38
CA ALA A 523 0.17 -18.11 10.51
C ALA A 523 -0.10 -17.44 11.87
N LYS A 524 -0.07 -16.10 11.94
CA LYS A 524 -0.39 -15.34 13.15
C LYS A 524 -1.90 -15.12 13.30
N ALA A 525 -2.58 -14.79 12.21
CA ALA A 525 -4.02 -14.50 12.22
C ALA A 525 -4.89 -15.75 12.40
N SER A 526 -4.44 -16.89 11.87
CA SER A 526 -5.14 -18.17 12.01
C SER A 526 -5.22 -18.65 13.46
N ARG A 527 -4.29 -18.21 14.31
CA ARG A 527 -4.23 -18.53 15.74
C ARG A 527 -5.49 -18.05 16.43
N GLY A 528 -6.35 -19.01 16.77
CA GLY A 528 -7.50 -18.82 17.61
C GLY A 528 -8.86 -18.93 16.92
N CYS A 529 -9.15 -18.03 15.99
CA CYS A 529 -10.44 -18.02 15.28
C CYS A 529 -10.53 -19.14 14.22
N LEU A 530 -9.38 -19.60 13.69
CA LEU A 530 -9.32 -20.73 12.75
C LEU A 530 -8.64 -21.97 13.34
N SER A 531 -7.66 -21.77 14.23
CA SER A 531 -6.89 -22.85 14.84
C SER A 531 -6.91 -22.74 16.36
N LEU A 532 -7.33 -23.80 17.04
CA LEU A 532 -7.29 -23.85 18.51
C LEU A 532 -5.84 -24.00 19.00
N PRO A 533 -5.51 -23.49 20.20
CA PRO A 533 -4.23 -23.79 20.83
C PRO A 533 -4.02 -25.30 20.99
N ASP A 534 -2.76 -25.73 20.86
CA ASP A 534 -2.37 -27.13 21.13
C ASP A 534 -2.78 -27.53 22.55
N VAL A 535 -3.25 -28.77 22.72
CA VAL A 535 -3.65 -29.30 24.04
C VAL A 535 -2.48 -29.26 25.03
N GLY A 536 -1.25 -29.40 24.55
CA GLY A 536 -0.03 -29.22 25.34
C GLY A 536 0.14 -27.80 25.92
N SER A 537 -0.56 -26.78 25.42
CA SER A 537 -0.58 -25.42 25.99
C SER A 537 -1.14 -25.37 27.42
N PHE A 538 -1.95 -26.36 27.79
CA PHE A 538 -2.54 -26.47 29.13
C PHE A 538 -1.62 -27.21 30.12
N TYR A 539 -0.50 -27.77 29.65
CA TYR A 539 0.39 -28.61 30.45
C TYR A 539 1.83 -28.08 30.42
N ALA A 540 2.40 -27.86 31.60
CA ALA A 540 3.70 -27.18 31.79
C ALA A 540 4.92 -27.87 31.13
N LYS A 541 4.81 -29.11 30.63
CA LYS A 541 5.96 -29.92 30.17
C LYS A 541 6.42 -29.68 28.72
N VAL A 542 5.73 -28.86 27.92
CA VAL A 542 6.00 -28.72 26.47
C VAL A 542 6.75 -27.42 26.10
N GLN A 543 7.00 -26.52 27.06
CA GLN A 543 7.75 -25.28 26.82
C GLN A 543 9.16 -25.33 27.43
N LYS A 544 10.17 -25.09 26.58
CA LYS A 544 11.59 -25.00 26.97
C LYS A 544 11.94 -23.71 27.74
N SER A 545 10.97 -22.85 28.07
CA SER A 545 11.20 -21.61 28.83
C SER A 545 10.85 -21.79 30.31
N ARG A 546 11.79 -21.44 31.20
CA ARG A 546 11.58 -21.37 32.65
C ARG A 546 10.40 -20.44 32.96
N GLN A 547 9.55 -20.87 33.91
CA GLN A 547 8.46 -20.14 34.57
C GLN A 547 7.06 -20.17 33.91
N ARG A 548 6.21 -21.09 34.39
CA ARG A 548 4.91 -20.85 35.08
C ARG A 548 4.03 -22.11 34.95
N VAL A 549 3.97 -22.91 36.01
CA VAL A 549 2.89 -23.90 36.17
C VAL A 549 1.63 -23.10 36.50
N TYR A 550 0.62 -23.12 35.64
CA TYR A 550 -0.64 -22.47 35.95
C TYR A 550 -1.37 -23.23 37.06
N GLY A 551 -1.81 -22.49 38.08
CA GLY A 551 -2.68 -23.05 39.10
C GLY A 551 -4.04 -23.47 38.51
N PRO A 552 -4.77 -24.39 39.18
CA PRO A 552 -6.08 -24.86 38.74
C PRO A 552 -7.10 -23.74 38.45
N ARG A 553 -6.99 -22.60 39.13
CA ARG A 553 -7.82 -21.41 38.90
C ARG A 553 -7.59 -20.78 37.53
N THR A 554 -6.34 -20.67 37.09
CA THR A 554 -5.99 -20.11 35.78
C THR A 554 -6.42 -21.05 34.66
N VAL A 555 -6.23 -22.36 34.84
CA VAL A 555 -6.73 -23.39 33.89
C VAL A 555 -8.26 -23.35 33.80
N LYS A 556 -8.96 -23.29 34.94
CA LYS A 556 -10.43 -23.17 34.98
C LYS A 556 -10.92 -21.88 34.33
N PHE A 557 -10.23 -20.75 34.51
CA PHE A 557 -10.54 -19.48 33.83
C PHE A 557 -10.33 -19.58 32.31
N MET A 558 -9.24 -20.22 31.85
CA MET A 558 -8.97 -20.43 30.43
C MET A 558 -10.02 -21.35 29.78
N LEU A 559 -10.41 -22.44 30.46
CA LEU A 559 -11.49 -23.33 30.02
C LEU A 559 -12.86 -22.64 30.05
N ALA A 560 -13.17 -21.87 31.11
CA ALA A 560 -14.40 -21.10 31.20
C ALA A 560 -14.49 -20.05 30.10
N ARG A 561 -13.37 -19.48 29.64
CA ARG A 561 -13.34 -18.56 28.50
C ARG A 561 -13.50 -19.29 27.15
N MET A 562 -12.95 -20.49 26.98
CA MET A 562 -13.26 -21.34 25.81
C MET A 562 -14.77 -21.63 25.73
N VAL A 563 -15.37 -22.04 26.84
CA VAL A 563 -16.79 -22.37 26.94
C VAL A 563 -17.66 -21.12 26.84
N SER A 564 -17.32 -20.02 27.51
CA SER A 564 -18.08 -18.77 27.46
C SER A 564 -17.98 -18.10 26.10
N SER A 565 -16.81 -18.07 25.45
CA SER A 565 -16.73 -17.58 24.08
C SER A 565 -17.60 -18.42 23.16
N ALA A 566 -17.55 -19.75 23.23
CA ALA A 566 -18.42 -20.62 22.43
C ALA A 566 -19.93 -20.43 22.74
N CYS A 567 -20.33 -20.43 24.02
CA CYS A 567 -21.72 -20.34 24.45
C CYS A 567 -22.32 -18.93 24.29
N THR A 568 -21.58 -17.86 24.59
CA THR A 568 -22.02 -16.48 24.38
C THR A 568 -22.15 -16.18 22.88
N LEU A 569 -21.30 -16.75 22.04
CA LEU A 569 -21.42 -16.67 20.58
C LEU A 569 -22.66 -17.39 20.06
N LEU A 570 -22.92 -18.63 20.51
CA LEU A 570 -24.14 -19.37 20.18
C LEU A 570 -25.41 -18.64 20.64
N PHE A 571 -25.43 -18.11 21.87
CA PHE A 571 -26.58 -17.42 22.44
C PHE A 571 -26.85 -16.06 21.77
N CYS A 572 -25.84 -15.20 21.62
CA CYS A 572 -25.99 -13.92 20.90
C CYS A 572 -26.34 -14.13 19.42
N CYS A 573 -25.86 -15.22 18.81
CA CYS A 573 -26.20 -15.56 17.45
C CYS A 573 -27.67 -15.97 17.29
N CYS A 574 -28.16 -16.90 18.11
CA CYS A 574 -29.53 -17.41 17.98
C CYS A 574 -30.60 -16.42 18.45
N VAL A 575 -30.29 -15.54 19.41
CA VAL A 575 -31.29 -14.68 20.06
C VAL A 575 -31.29 -13.24 19.53
N PHE A 576 -30.13 -12.66 19.20
CA PHE A 576 -30.01 -11.23 18.89
C PHE A 576 -29.56 -10.90 17.47
N GLY A 577 -29.30 -11.90 16.62
CA GLY A 577 -28.82 -11.65 15.26
C GLY A 577 -27.42 -11.01 15.16
N MET A 578 -26.75 -10.76 16.29
CA MET A 578 -25.42 -10.13 16.32
C MET A 578 -24.34 -11.14 15.89
N THR A 579 -23.88 -11.02 14.65
CA THR A 579 -22.75 -11.76 14.08
C THR A 579 -21.61 -10.80 13.81
N GLY A 580 -20.41 -11.05 14.34
CA GLY A 580 -19.23 -10.33 13.85
C GLY A 580 -18.12 -10.23 14.86
N GLU A 581 -18.16 -9.22 15.72
CA GLU A 581 -16.95 -8.76 16.41
C GLU A 581 -16.31 -9.78 17.36
N ALA A 582 -17.10 -10.54 18.14
CA ALA A 582 -16.53 -11.45 19.13
C ALA A 582 -15.97 -12.75 18.52
N ALA A 583 -16.52 -13.21 17.38
CA ALA A 583 -16.12 -14.44 16.70
C ALA A 583 -14.81 -14.31 15.94
N GLN A 584 -14.52 -13.08 15.47
CA GLN A 584 -13.42 -12.78 14.57
C GLN A 584 -12.14 -12.35 15.31
N ARG A 585 -12.18 -12.10 16.62
CA ARG A 585 -11.03 -11.65 17.41
C ARG A 585 -10.04 -12.80 17.70
N PRO A 586 -8.73 -12.60 17.49
CA PRO A 586 -7.71 -13.58 17.86
C PRO A 586 -7.62 -13.75 19.38
N TRP A 587 -7.01 -14.84 19.83
CA TRP A 587 -6.83 -15.09 21.26
C TRP A 587 -5.81 -14.08 21.85
N PRO A 588 -5.95 -13.68 23.13
CA PRO A 588 -5.02 -12.75 23.77
C PRO A 588 -3.56 -13.21 23.65
N LYS A 589 -2.66 -12.29 23.27
CA LYS A 589 -1.24 -12.58 22.96
C LYS A 589 -0.38 -12.81 24.21
N ASP A 590 -0.84 -12.31 25.35
CA ASP A 590 -0.20 -12.27 26.66
C ASP A 590 -0.37 -13.58 27.46
N ARG A 591 -0.44 -14.72 26.76
CA ARG A 591 -0.64 -16.07 27.31
C ARG A 591 0.22 -17.08 26.52
N ILE A 592 0.64 -18.19 27.16
CA ILE A 592 1.60 -19.17 26.60
C ILE A 592 1.07 -20.07 25.47
N TRP A 593 0.03 -19.64 24.75
CA TRP A 593 -0.62 -20.45 23.71
C TRP A 593 0.41 -20.99 22.72
N SER A 594 0.61 -22.30 22.74
CA SER A 594 1.40 -23.02 21.76
C SER A 594 0.47 -23.40 20.63
N PHE A 595 0.85 -23.06 19.41
CA PHE A 595 0.17 -23.52 18.19
C PHE A 595 1.07 -24.51 17.43
N LYS A 596 1.93 -25.24 18.17
CA LYS A 596 2.94 -26.18 17.63
C LYS A 596 2.34 -27.43 16.97
N SER A 597 1.03 -27.64 17.03
CA SER A 597 0.47 -28.96 16.75
C SER A 597 0.36 -29.26 15.25
N SER A 598 1.01 -30.37 14.86
CA SER A 598 0.65 -31.22 13.71
C SER A 598 -0.82 -31.65 13.71
N MET A 599 -1.45 -31.64 14.89
CA MET A 599 -2.88 -31.82 15.09
C MET A 599 -3.62 -30.57 14.55
N LYS A 600 -4.02 -30.64 13.29
CA LYS A 600 -5.02 -29.77 12.64
C LYS A 600 -6.41 -30.02 13.25
N VAL A 601 -6.55 -29.90 14.58
CA VAL A 601 -7.73 -30.40 15.29
C VAL A 601 -8.89 -29.42 15.21
N VAL A 602 -9.97 -29.95 14.64
CA VAL A 602 -11.39 -29.68 14.85
C VAL A 602 -11.73 -28.26 15.31
N GLY A 603 -12.16 -27.44 14.34
CA GLY A 603 -13.05 -26.30 14.47
C GLY A 603 -12.91 -25.45 15.70
N SER A 604 -12.46 -24.22 15.49
CA SER A 604 -12.85 -23.18 16.41
C SER A 604 -14.39 -23.15 16.50
N PRO A 605 -15.00 -23.20 17.70
CA PRO A 605 -16.45 -23.03 17.87
C PRO A 605 -16.98 -21.76 17.17
N MET A 606 -16.11 -20.76 16.97
CA MET A 606 -16.36 -19.53 16.22
C MET A 606 -16.63 -19.78 14.73
N LEU A 607 -15.87 -20.67 14.10
CA LEU A 607 -16.04 -21.07 12.71
C LEU A 607 -17.32 -21.90 12.53
N ASP A 608 -17.53 -22.88 13.42
CA ASP A 608 -18.73 -23.71 13.41
C ASP A 608 -20.01 -22.84 13.61
N ALA A 609 -19.96 -21.81 14.46
CA ALA A 609 -21.08 -20.86 14.66
C ALA A 609 -21.39 -19.96 13.45
N VAL A 610 -20.37 -19.50 12.71
CA VAL A 610 -20.57 -18.71 11.46
C VAL A 610 -21.15 -19.60 10.35
N LEU A 611 -20.64 -20.84 10.22
CA LEU A 611 -21.12 -21.81 9.24
C LEU A 611 -22.61 -22.18 9.45
N HIS A 612 -23.08 -22.24 10.69
CA HIS A 612 -24.48 -22.57 11.00
C HIS A 612 -25.50 -21.46 10.68
N LYS A 613 -25.06 -20.23 10.43
CA LYS A 613 -25.92 -19.08 10.09
C LYS A 613 -25.98 -18.74 8.61
N ALA A 614 -25.04 -19.24 7.80
CA ALA A 614 -25.19 -19.23 6.35
C ALA A 614 -26.31 -20.24 6.01
N THR A 615 -27.38 -19.78 5.39
CA THR A 615 -28.61 -20.55 5.10
C THR A 615 -28.43 -21.77 4.17
N SER A 616 -27.20 -22.16 3.83
CA SER A 616 -26.89 -23.38 3.08
C SER A 616 -26.26 -24.43 4.00
N THR A 617 -27.12 -25.24 4.60
CA THR A 617 -26.80 -26.40 5.43
C THR A 617 -26.18 -27.59 4.66
N LYS A 618 -25.64 -27.41 3.46
CA LYS A 618 -25.13 -28.53 2.63
C LYS A 618 -23.61 -28.66 2.52
N ASN A 619 -22.82 -27.71 3.00
CA ASN A 619 -21.34 -27.74 2.86
C ASN A 619 -20.56 -27.69 4.19
N GLY A 620 -21.24 -27.85 5.33
CA GLY A 620 -20.74 -27.52 6.67
C GLY A 620 -19.79 -28.49 7.38
N THR A 621 -18.94 -29.27 6.68
CA THR A 621 -17.99 -30.21 7.32
C THR A 621 -16.51 -29.98 6.98
N LEU A 622 -16.18 -28.92 6.24
CA LEU A 622 -15.08 -28.97 5.25
C LEU A 622 -13.91 -28.01 5.39
N VAL A 623 -13.89 -27.21 6.45
CA VAL A 623 -12.87 -26.16 6.60
C VAL A 623 -11.57 -26.69 7.24
N LYS A 624 -11.55 -27.93 7.73
CA LYS A 624 -10.54 -28.35 8.73
C LYS A 624 -9.24 -28.92 8.17
N HIS A 625 -9.15 -29.27 6.87
CA HIS A 625 -7.99 -30.01 6.34
C HIS A 625 -7.63 -29.74 4.89
N ARG A 626 -7.81 -28.52 4.39
CA ARG A 626 -7.40 -28.21 3.01
C ARG A 626 -5.88 -27.99 2.97
N PRO A 627 -5.07 -28.85 2.32
CA PRO A 627 -3.65 -28.57 2.17
C PRO A 627 -3.48 -27.39 1.20
N PRO A 628 -2.56 -26.45 1.46
CA PRO A 628 -2.15 -25.50 0.42
C PRO A 628 -1.55 -26.27 -0.77
N ILE A 629 -1.86 -25.83 -1.99
CA ILE A 629 -1.48 -26.54 -3.24
C ILE A 629 -0.27 -25.87 -3.94
N TYR A 630 0.20 -24.71 -3.47
CA TYR A 630 1.14 -23.86 -4.21
C TYR A 630 2.56 -23.86 -3.65
N GLN A 631 3.38 -24.86 -3.98
CA GLN A 631 4.81 -24.80 -3.66
C GLN A 631 5.61 -24.34 -4.88
N ALA A 632 6.20 -23.14 -4.82
CA ALA A 632 7.14 -22.64 -5.82
C ALA A 632 8.54 -22.52 -5.18
N MET A 633 9.47 -23.39 -5.57
CA MET A 633 10.89 -23.24 -5.21
C MET A 633 11.65 -22.81 -6.46
N TRP A 634 12.47 -21.76 -6.34
CA TRP A 634 13.56 -21.50 -7.26
C TRP A 634 14.86 -22.01 -6.64
N ASP A 635 15.80 -22.44 -7.49
CA ASP A 635 17.00 -23.20 -7.16
C ASP A 635 17.74 -22.71 -5.90
N SER A 636 18.18 -23.67 -5.08
CA SER A 636 18.97 -23.43 -3.85
C SER A 636 20.44 -23.32 -4.15
#